data_AF-A0A668AMN7-F1
#
_entry.id   AF-A0A668AMN7-F1
#
_cell.length_a   1.000
_cell.length_b   1.000
_cell.length_c   1.000
_cell.angle_alpha   90.00
_cell.angle_beta   90.00
_cell.angle_gamma   90.00
#
_symmetry.space_group_name_H-M   'P 1'
#
loop_
_entity.id
_entity.type
_entity.pdbx_description
1 polymer ?
#
loop_
_entity_poly.entity_id
_entity_poly.type
_entity_poly.pdbx_seq_one_letter_code
_entity_poly.pdbx_strand_id
1 'polypeptide(L)'
;MEELHSLDPRRQELLEARFMGGVSGSTGGSTGSTSGGTKVSTPEKKQSESTRGRKRKPDNQSESSQGECHILKMWSLIHSAFLRFLNSGTRSLLCFLPLQTDLTGLKLAALESTKNLDLEKKEGRIDDLLRANCDLRRQIDEQQKLLEKYKERLNKCITMSKKLLIEKSTQEKQACREKSMQDRLRLGHFTTVRHGASFTEQWTDGYAFQNLVKQQEWINQQREEIERQRKLLAKRKPPSSSNSQAPTTNSEPKQRKTKAVNGAESDPFLKLTLAEYHEQEEIFKLRLGHLKKEEAEIQAELERLERVRNLHIRELKRINNEDSSQFKDHPTLNERYLLLHLLGRGGFSEVYKAFDLIEQRYAAVKIHQLNKNWREEKKENYHKHACREYRIHKQLDHPRIVKLYDYFSLDTDTFCTVLEYCEGNDLDFYLKQHKLMSEKEARSIVMQIVNALRYLNEIKPPIIHYDLKPGNILLVDGTACGEIKITDFGLSKIMDDDNYGVDGMDLTSQGAGTYWYLPPECFVVGKEPPKISNKVDVWSVGVIFFQCLYGRKPFGHNQSQQDILQENTILKATDVQFPVKPVASNEAKAFIRRCLAYRKEDRFDVHQLGSDSYLLPHMRRSSSSGNLQMSAAGSGPASSSIISY
;
A
#
# COMPACT_ATOMS: atom_id res chain seq x y z
N MET A 1 29.03 24.19 14.97
CA MET A 1 28.37 23.32 15.97
C MET A 1 27.66 24.11 17.06
N GLU A 2 27.26 25.37 16.80
CA GLU A 2 26.47 26.20 17.74
C GLU A 2 25.22 26.84 17.10
N GLU A 3 24.84 26.45 15.87
CA GLU A 3 23.55 26.85 15.25
C GLU A 3 22.56 25.68 15.10
N LEU A 4 22.76 24.60 15.87
CA LEU A 4 21.84 23.45 15.90
C LEU A 4 20.73 23.56 16.97
N HIS A 5 20.68 24.66 17.73
CA HIS A 5 19.74 24.84 18.84
C HIS A 5 18.52 25.73 18.53
N SER A 6 18.26 26.09 17.26
CA SER A 6 17.07 26.89 16.89
C SER A 6 15.94 26.12 16.19
N LEU A 7 15.98 24.79 16.22
CA LEU A 7 14.86 23.96 15.74
C LEU A 7 14.01 23.47 16.92
N ASP A 8 12.73 23.82 16.89
CA ASP A 8 11.68 23.42 17.83
C ASP A 8 11.69 21.89 18.12
N PRO A 9 11.74 21.46 19.40
CA PRO A 9 11.64 20.05 19.80
C PRO A 9 10.44 19.29 19.20
N ARG A 10 9.34 19.96 18.84
CA ARG A 10 8.20 19.33 18.13
C ARG A 10 8.55 18.83 16.73
N ARG A 11 9.56 19.39 16.07
CA ARG A 11 10.00 18.93 14.74
C ARG A 11 10.76 17.61 14.79
N GLN A 12 11.52 17.37 15.86
CA GLN A 12 12.27 16.12 16.03
C GLN A 12 11.33 14.94 16.35
N GLU A 13 10.24 15.19 17.08
CA GLU A 13 9.25 14.18 17.47
C GLU A 13 8.38 13.63 16.31
N LEU A 14 8.17 14.40 15.24
CA LEU A 14 7.47 13.96 14.02
C LEU A 14 8.41 13.32 12.99
N LEU A 15 9.67 13.75 12.97
CA LEU A 15 10.70 13.20 12.09
C LEU A 15 11.10 11.77 12.51
N GLU A 16 11.33 11.51 13.80
CA GLU A 16 11.67 10.17 14.31
C GLU A 16 10.53 9.15 14.23
N ALA A 17 9.27 9.61 14.20
CA ALA A 17 8.09 8.76 14.15
C ALA A 17 7.74 8.21 12.75
N ARG A 18 8.62 8.33 11.74
CA ARG A 18 8.36 7.80 10.39
C ARG A 18 9.59 7.55 9.50
N PHE A 19 10.81 7.69 10.01
CA PHE A 19 11.99 7.29 9.24
C PHE A 19 11.92 5.80 8.87
N MET A 20 12.24 5.51 7.60
CA MET A 20 12.32 4.18 6.96
C MET A 20 11.12 3.66 6.16
N GLY A 21 10.24 4.55 5.70
CA GLY A 21 9.49 4.32 4.45
C GLY A 21 10.35 4.61 3.21
N GLY A 22 11.28 3.71 2.86
CA GLY A 22 11.86 3.62 1.52
C GLY A 22 13.01 4.58 1.14
N VAL A 23 14.20 4.38 1.71
CA VAL A 23 15.48 4.53 0.98
C VAL A 23 16.40 3.40 1.46
N SER A 24 16.80 2.51 0.55
CA SER A 24 17.96 1.66 0.72
C SER A 24 19.20 2.47 0.37
N GLY A 25 19.97 2.88 1.38
CA GLY A 25 21.24 3.53 1.18
C GLY A 25 21.71 4.26 2.43
N SER A 26 22.92 3.93 2.87
CA SER A 26 23.73 4.54 3.92
C SER A 26 23.54 4.03 5.35
N THR A 27 24.59 3.35 5.80
CA THR A 27 24.90 2.87 7.13
C THR A 27 25.33 4.02 8.05
N GLY A 28 24.64 4.18 9.18
CA GLY A 28 25.09 5.00 10.31
C GLY A 28 24.92 4.20 11.60
N GLY A 29 26.04 3.91 12.28
CA GLY A 29 26.08 3.09 13.50
C GLY A 29 26.06 3.91 14.79
N SER A 30 25.68 3.24 15.89
CA SER A 30 26.04 3.53 17.28
C SER A 30 25.73 2.26 18.09
N THR A 31 26.66 1.47 18.65
CA THR A 31 27.46 1.65 19.90
C THR A 31 26.65 2.21 21.08
N GLY A 32 26.57 1.57 22.26
CA GLY A 32 27.14 0.30 22.73
C GLY A 32 26.71 -0.04 24.18
N SER A 33 27.10 -1.25 24.61
CA SER A 33 27.66 -1.66 25.92
C SER A 33 26.78 -1.45 27.20
N THR A 34 26.73 -2.33 28.21
CA THR A 34 27.75 -3.25 28.73
C THR A 34 27.11 -4.29 29.68
N SER A 35 27.82 -5.40 29.81
CA SER A 35 27.61 -6.64 30.56
C SER A 35 27.83 -6.59 32.08
N GLY A 36 27.25 -7.58 32.77
CA GLY A 36 27.72 -8.22 34.01
C GLY A 36 26.59 -9.11 34.55
N GLY A 37 26.70 -10.37 34.95
CA GLY A 37 27.81 -11.28 35.19
C GLY A 37 27.29 -12.32 36.21
N THR A 38 27.11 -13.57 35.78
CA THR A 38 27.08 -14.84 36.56
C THR A 38 26.30 -14.95 37.88
N LYS A 39 25.36 -15.93 37.95
CA LYS A 39 25.54 -17.16 38.77
C LYS A 39 24.39 -18.17 38.57
N VAL A 40 24.80 -19.42 38.45
CA VAL A 40 24.01 -20.66 38.43
C VAL A 40 23.67 -21.07 39.87
N SER A 41 22.42 -21.48 40.12
CA SER A 41 22.10 -22.56 41.07
C SER A 41 20.63 -23.02 40.99
N THR A 42 20.47 -24.34 40.96
CA THR A 42 19.29 -25.17 41.25
C THR A 42 19.85 -26.44 41.94
N PRO A 43 19.09 -27.33 42.64
CA PRO A 43 17.67 -27.32 43.05
C PRO A 43 17.40 -27.85 44.50
N GLU A 44 16.11 -28.01 44.86
CA GLU A 44 15.53 -28.88 45.94
C GLU A 44 15.81 -28.52 47.43
N LYS A 45 14.93 -28.68 48.46
CA LYS A 45 13.80 -29.59 48.72
C LYS A 45 13.00 -29.16 50.00
N LYS A 46 11.67 -29.45 49.99
CA LYS A 46 10.76 -29.98 51.06
C LYS A 46 10.19 -29.18 52.26
N GLN A 47 8.84 -29.20 52.30
CA GLN A 47 7.85 -29.51 53.38
C GLN A 47 7.72 -28.57 54.61
N SER A 48 6.53 -28.05 54.94
CA SER A 48 5.44 -28.81 55.61
C SER A 48 4.06 -28.10 55.56
N GLU A 49 3.02 -28.89 55.85
CA GLU A 49 1.57 -28.66 55.73
C GLU A 49 0.95 -27.67 56.74
N SER A 50 -0.17 -27.04 56.37
CA SER A 50 -1.44 -27.26 57.09
C SER A 50 -2.66 -26.78 56.30
N THR A 51 -3.65 -27.67 56.27
CA THR A 51 -4.98 -27.64 55.65
C THR A 51 -5.93 -26.60 56.24
N ARG A 52 -6.74 -25.95 55.39
CA ARG A 52 -8.21 -25.92 55.50
C ARG A 52 -8.85 -25.33 54.23
N GLY A 53 -9.69 -26.12 53.59
CA GLY A 53 -10.37 -25.76 52.35
C GLY A 53 -11.67 -24.97 52.55
N ARG A 54 -12.04 -24.21 51.53
CA ARG A 54 -13.39 -24.22 50.92
C ARG A 54 -13.35 -23.42 49.61
N LYS A 55 -13.62 -24.11 48.50
CA LYS A 55 -13.73 -23.56 47.14
C LYS A 55 -14.86 -22.54 47.05
N ARG A 56 -14.55 -21.33 46.56
CA ARG A 56 -15.52 -20.38 45.98
C ARG A 56 -15.47 -20.53 44.45
N LYS A 57 -16.64 -20.70 43.83
CA LYS A 57 -16.85 -20.52 42.38
C LYS A 57 -17.35 -19.08 42.13
N PRO A 58 -17.05 -18.48 40.97
CA PRO A 58 -17.43 -17.11 40.64
C PRO A 58 -18.81 -17.03 39.97
N ASP A 59 -19.49 -15.93 40.26
CA ASP A 59 -20.72 -15.44 39.62
C ASP A 59 -20.42 -14.76 38.28
N ASN A 60 -21.27 -15.01 37.27
CA ASN A 60 -22.23 -14.04 36.71
C ASN A 60 -22.66 -14.50 35.30
N GLN A 61 -23.98 -14.63 35.08
CA GLN A 61 -24.66 -13.92 33.99
C GLN A 61 -26.20 -14.08 34.02
N SER A 62 -26.82 -12.94 33.71
CA SER A 62 -28.09 -12.73 33.00
C SER A 62 -29.41 -12.75 33.79
N GLU A 63 -29.84 -11.51 34.04
CA GLU A 63 -31.20 -11.07 34.34
C GLU A 63 -32.18 -11.50 33.25
N SER A 64 -33.22 -12.25 33.61
CA SER A 64 -34.51 -12.26 32.88
C SER A 64 -35.69 -12.79 33.71
N SER A 65 -35.57 -12.86 35.04
CA SER A 65 -36.58 -13.47 35.92
C SER A 65 -37.25 -12.49 36.90
N GLN A 66 -37.07 -11.17 36.73
CA GLN A 66 -37.73 -10.17 37.59
C GLN A 66 -39.16 -9.82 37.17
N GLY A 67 -39.58 -10.12 35.94
CA GLY A 67 -40.94 -9.82 35.46
C GLY A 67 -42.03 -10.78 36.00
N GLU A 68 -41.70 -12.05 36.23
CA GLU A 68 -42.68 -13.06 36.62
C GLU A 68 -43.01 -13.04 38.13
N CYS A 69 -42.11 -12.54 38.98
CA CYS A 69 -42.32 -12.49 40.43
C CYS A 69 -43.29 -11.37 40.86
N HIS A 70 -43.43 -10.29 40.07
CA HIS A 70 -44.33 -9.18 40.39
C HIS A 70 -45.81 -9.50 40.13
N ILE A 71 -46.12 -10.29 39.09
CA ILE A 71 -47.49 -10.66 38.74
C ILE A 71 -48.09 -11.64 39.77
N LEU A 72 -47.29 -12.60 40.25
CA LEU A 72 -47.71 -13.57 41.27
C LEU A 72 -47.92 -12.93 42.66
N LYS A 73 -47.14 -11.89 43.01
CA LYS A 73 -47.35 -11.12 44.26
C LYS A 73 -48.57 -10.20 44.19
N MET A 74 -48.87 -9.63 43.02
CA MET A 74 -50.09 -8.81 42.83
C MET A 74 -51.37 -9.63 42.97
N TRP A 75 -51.39 -10.86 42.46
CA TRP A 75 -52.54 -11.76 42.57
C TRP A 75 -52.82 -12.20 44.01
N SER A 76 -51.78 -12.47 44.80
CA SER A 76 -51.91 -12.83 46.23
C SER A 76 -52.47 -11.68 47.08
N LEU A 77 -52.08 -10.43 46.79
CA LEU A 77 -52.56 -9.24 47.50
C LEU A 77 -54.02 -8.91 47.15
N ILE A 78 -54.43 -9.09 45.88
CA ILE A 78 -55.82 -8.87 45.45
C ILE A 78 -56.74 -9.94 46.05
N HIS A 79 -56.30 -11.19 46.13
CA HIS A 79 -57.08 -12.28 46.75
C HIS A 79 -57.25 -12.07 48.28
N SER A 80 -56.21 -11.59 48.96
CA SER A 80 -56.24 -11.26 50.39
C SER A 80 -57.13 -10.03 50.71
N ALA A 81 -57.12 -9.00 49.85
CA ALA A 81 -57.98 -7.83 50.00
C ALA A 81 -59.46 -8.16 49.77
N PHE A 82 -59.76 -9.05 48.82
CA PHE A 82 -61.13 -9.48 48.52
C PHE A 82 -61.74 -10.33 49.66
N LEU A 83 -60.94 -11.20 50.29
CA LEU A 83 -61.38 -11.98 51.45
C LEU A 83 -61.59 -11.13 52.72
N ARG A 84 -60.89 -10.01 52.87
CA ARG A 84 -61.11 -9.08 54.01
C ARG A 84 -62.32 -8.17 53.81
N PHE A 85 -62.63 -7.79 52.57
CA PHE A 85 -63.81 -7.00 52.25
C PHE A 85 -65.13 -7.77 52.50
N LEU A 86 -65.12 -9.09 52.31
CA LEU A 86 -66.29 -9.94 52.56
C LEU A 86 -66.57 -10.22 54.05
N ASN A 87 -65.65 -9.91 54.96
CA ASN A 87 -65.77 -10.25 56.39
C ASN A 87 -66.06 -9.06 57.32
N SER A 88 -66.26 -7.85 56.78
CA SER A 88 -66.62 -6.65 57.56
C SER A 88 -67.83 -5.93 56.96
N GLY A 89 -69.03 -6.48 57.18
CA GLY A 89 -70.29 -5.89 56.76
C GLY A 89 -71.40 -6.25 57.74
N THR A 90 -71.62 -5.38 58.71
CA THR A 90 -72.56 -5.47 59.83
C THR A 90 -74.02 -5.65 59.42
N ARG A 91 -74.73 -6.44 60.23
CA ARG A 91 -76.19 -6.57 60.33
C ARG A 91 -76.92 -5.23 60.35
N SER A 92 -77.93 -5.08 59.49
CA SER A 92 -79.14 -4.31 59.79
C SER A 92 -80.32 -5.01 59.11
N LEU A 93 -81.20 -5.61 59.94
CA LEU A 93 -82.44 -6.24 59.48
C LEU A 93 -83.51 -5.14 59.34
N LEU A 94 -83.80 -4.77 58.10
CA LEU A 94 -85.04 -4.10 57.72
C LEU A 94 -85.73 -4.98 56.70
N CYS A 95 -86.92 -5.46 57.06
CA CYS A 95 -87.77 -6.34 56.27
C CYS A 95 -88.11 -5.69 54.91
N PHE A 96 -87.61 -6.28 53.83
CA PHE A 96 -88.24 -6.24 52.50
C PHE A 96 -88.09 -7.63 51.84
N LEU A 97 -89.19 -8.14 51.28
CA LEU A 97 -89.32 -9.45 50.62
C LEU A 97 -88.31 -9.67 49.48
N PRO A 98 -88.17 -10.93 49.02
CA PRO A 98 -88.56 -11.14 47.62
C PRO A 98 -89.43 -12.39 47.46
N LEU A 99 -90.56 -12.24 46.74
CA LEU A 99 -91.13 -13.36 46.00
C LEU A 99 -90.12 -13.77 44.93
N GLN A 100 -89.40 -14.87 45.16
CA GLN A 100 -88.66 -15.55 44.10
C GLN A 100 -89.68 -16.36 43.29
N THR A 101 -90.15 -15.80 42.17
CA THR A 101 -90.96 -16.56 41.21
C THR A 101 -90.10 -17.62 40.53
N ASP A 102 -90.65 -18.80 40.26
CA ASP A 102 -89.97 -19.91 39.55
C ASP A 102 -89.28 -19.46 38.24
N LEU A 103 -89.81 -18.41 37.60
CA LEU A 103 -89.27 -17.76 36.41
C LEU A 103 -87.84 -17.18 36.60
N THR A 104 -87.51 -16.71 37.81
CA THR A 104 -86.20 -16.11 38.14
C THR A 104 -85.15 -17.18 38.44
N GLY A 105 -85.56 -18.32 39.03
CA GLY A 105 -84.71 -19.49 39.26
C GLY A 105 -84.31 -20.21 37.96
N LEU A 106 -85.26 -20.39 37.04
CA LEU A 106 -85.01 -20.95 35.70
C LEU A 106 -84.03 -20.10 34.87
N LYS A 107 -84.13 -18.77 34.94
CA LYS A 107 -83.18 -17.86 34.27
C LYS A 107 -81.76 -17.98 34.82
N LEU A 108 -81.61 -18.14 36.14
CA LEU A 108 -80.30 -18.35 36.77
C LEU A 108 -79.68 -19.70 36.38
N ALA A 109 -80.46 -20.77 36.39
CA ALA A 109 -80.00 -22.09 35.96
C ALA A 109 -79.58 -22.11 34.47
N ALA A 110 -80.32 -21.41 33.60
CA ALA A 110 -79.95 -21.27 32.19
C ALA A 110 -78.66 -20.46 32.00
N LEU A 111 -78.47 -19.39 32.77
CA LEU A 111 -77.22 -18.61 32.77
C LEU A 111 -76.03 -19.43 33.28
N GLU A 112 -76.23 -20.25 34.31
CA GLU A 112 -75.22 -21.14 34.87
C GLU A 112 -74.82 -22.23 33.86
N SER A 113 -75.80 -22.87 33.21
CA SER A 113 -75.55 -23.83 32.12
C SER A 113 -74.79 -23.20 30.95
N THR A 114 -75.15 -21.99 30.54
CA THR A 114 -74.46 -21.26 29.46
C THR A 114 -73.03 -20.91 29.84
N LYS A 115 -72.79 -20.48 31.08
CA LYS A 115 -71.44 -20.21 31.59
C LYS A 115 -70.59 -21.47 31.69
N ASN A 116 -71.16 -22.58 32.15
CA ASN A 116 -70.46 -23.87 32.22
C ASN A 116 -70.06 -24.36 30.82
N LEU A 117 -70.93 -24.21 29.82
CA LEU A 117 -70.61 -24.53 28.42
C LEU A 117 -69.51 -23.61 27.85
N ASP A 118 -69.51 -22.32 28.20
CA ASP A 118 -68.46 -21.38 27.78
C ASP A 118 -67.11 -21.68 28.47
N LEU A 119 -67.14 -22.11 29.73
CA LEU A 119 -65.95 -22.59 30.45
C LEU A 119 -65.38 -23.85 29.80
N GLU A 120 -66.21 -24.84 29.49
CA GLU A 120 -65.79 -26.09 28.84
C GLU A 120 -65.17 -25.82 27.46
N LYS A 121 -65.74 -24.89 26.68
CA LYS A 121 -65.15 -24.45 25.40
C LYS A 121 -63.80 -23.75 25.59
N LYS A 122 -63.67 -22.93 26.64
CA LYS A 122 -62.40 -22.25 26.97
C LYS A 122 -61.35 -23.25 27.44
N GLU A 123 -61.72 -24.23 28.25
CA GLU A 123 -60.85 -25.33 28.68
C GLU A 123 -60.37 -26.16 27.48
N GLY A 124 -61.27 -26.57 26.58
CA GLY A 124 -60.87 -27.26 25.35
C GLY A 124 -59.91 -26.44 24.48
N ARG A 125 -60.13 -25.12 24.38
CA ARG A 125 -59.22 -24.22 23.66
C ARG A 125 -57.87 -24.07 24.35
N ILE A 126 -57.83 -24.08 25.69
CA ILE A 126 -56.58 -24.08 26.46
C ILE A 126 -55.81 -25.38 26.18
N ASP A 127 -56.48 -26.54 26.18
CA ASP A 127 -55.86 -27.83 25.90
C ASP A 127 -55.30 -27.92 24.47
N ASP A 128 -56.02 -27.39 23.48
CA ASP A 128 -55.54 -27.30 22.11
C ASP A 128 -54.30 -26.40 22.00
N LEU A 129 -54.31 -25.25 22.66
CA LEU A 129 -53.16 -24.35 22.70
C LEU A 129 -51.97 -24.96 23.43
N LEU A 130 -52.19 -25.72 24.51
CA LEU A 130 -51.13 -26.44 25.22
C LEU A 130 -50.50 -27.51 24.34
N ARG A 131 -51.30 -28.29 23.61
CA ARG A 131 -50.80 -29.27 22.63
C ARG A 131 -49.97 -28.60 21.53
N ALA A 132 -50.49 -27.51 20.94
CA ALA A 132 -49.75 -26.75 19.94
C ALA A 132 -48.42 -26.17 20.49
N ASN A 133 -48.41 -25.70 21.74
CA ASN A 133 -47.19 -25.22 22.39
C ASN A 133 -46.16 -26.35 22.59
N CYS A 134 -46.60 -27.54 22.99
CA CYS A 134 -45.75 -28.72 23.08
C CYS A 134 -45.15 -29.11 21.72
N ASP A 135 -45.95 -29.10 20.66
CA ASP A 135 -45.47 -29.40 19.30
C ASP A 135 -44.44 -28.36 18.80
N LEU A 136 -44.71 -27.05 19.02
CA LEU A 136 -43.77 -25.98 18.67
C LEU A 136 -42.46 -26.09 19.46
N ARG A 137 -42.51 -26.44 20.75
CA ARG A 137 -41.30 -26.70 21.56
C ARG A 137 -40.49 -27.85 20.99
N ARG A 138 -41.14 -28.96 20.61
CA ARG A 138 -40.47 -30.09 19.96
C ARG A 138 -39.82 -29.69 18.64
N GLN A 139 -40.50 -28.87 17.81
CA GLN A 139 -39.92 -28.35 16.57
C GLN A 139 -38.69 -27.46 16.82
N ILE A 140 -38.75 -26.58 17.82
CA ILE A 140 -37.61 -25.74 18.21
C ILE A 140 -36.42 -26.62 18.63
N ASP A 141 -36.65 -27.64 19.45
CA ASP A 141 -35.60 -28.58 19.89
C ASP A 141 -34.98 -29.35 18.70
N GLU A 142 -35.80 -29.76 17.73
CA GLU A 142 -35.32 -30.41 16.50
C GLU A 142 -34.47 -29.46 15.64
N GLN A 143 -34.92 -28.21 15.46
CA GLN A 143 -34.16 -27.19 14.73
C GLN A 143 -32.84 -26.84 15.44
N GLN A 144 -32.83 -26.77 16.77
CA GLN A 144 -31.61 -26.56 17.55
C GLN A 144 -30.61 -27.71 17.39
N LYS A 145 -31.07 -28.96 17.44
CA LYS A 145 -30.21 -30.14 17.20
C LYS A 145 -29.64 -30.14 15.79
N LEU A 146 -30.43 -29.73 14.80
CA LEU A 146 -29.98 -29.64 13.42
C LEU A 146 -28.94 -28.52 13.24
N LEU A 147 -29.19 -27.35 13.83
CA LEU A 147 -28.24 -26.23 13.85
C LEU A 147 -26.90 -26.62 14.48
N GLU A 148 -26.91 -27.38 15.58
CA GLU A 148 -25.69 -27.83 16.23
C GLU A 148 -24.87 -28.78 15.34
N LYS A 149 -25.54 -29.70 14.63
CA LYS A 149 -24.88 -30.56 13.63
C LYS A 149 -24.27 -29.75 12.48
N TYR A 150 -24.93 -28.69 12.03
CA TYR A 150 -24.36 -27.80 11.00
C TYR A 150 -23.14 -27.02 11.53
N LYS A 151 -23.18 -26.53 12.77
CA LYS A 151 -22.02 -25.88 13.42
C LYS A 151 -20.84 -26.83 13.55
N GLU A 152 -21.06 -28.08 13.99
CA GLU A 152 -19.99 -29.08 14.06
C GLU A 152 -19.35 -29.36 12.69
N ARG A 153 -20.17 -29.50 11.65
CA ARG A 153 -19.69 -29.69 10.26
C ARG A 153 -18.90 -28.47 9.78
N LEU A 154 -19.40 -27.27 10.04
CA LEU A 154 -18.73 -26.02 9.70
C LEU A 154 -17.37 -25.92 10.41
N ASN A 155 -17.30 -26.23 11.70
CA ASN A 155 -16.06 -26.23 12.48
C ASN A 155 -15.02 -27.22 11.95
N LYS A 156 -15.45 -28.42 11.53
CA LYS A 156 -14.58 -29.39 10.85
C LYS A 156 -14.05 -28.85 9.52
N CYS A 157 -14.91 -28.22 8.72
CA CYS A 157 -14.52 -27.58 7.47
C CYS A 157 -13.50 -26.46 7.70
N ILE A 158 -13.77 -25.54 8.62
CA ILE A 158 -12.86 -24.44 8.99
C ILE A 158 -11.51 -24.99 9.44
N THR A 159 -11.50 -26.04 10.28
CA THR A 159 -10.26 -26.67 10.77
C THR A 159 -9.44 -27.26 9.61
N MET A 160 -10.08 -27.94 8.66
CA MET A 160 -9.40 -28.48 7.48
C MET A 160 -8.87 -27.36 6.58
N SER A 161 -9.68 -26.34 6.30
CA SER A 161 -9.28 -25.17 5.50
C SER A 161 -8.08 -24.46 6.12
N LYS A 162 -8.07 -24.26 7.45
CA LYS A 162 -6.90 -23.70 8.16
C LYS A 162 -5.65 -24.52 7.90
N LYS A 163 -5.73 -25.86 8.07
CA LYS A 163 -4.59 -26.75 7.86
C LYS A 163 -4.04 -26.65 6.44
N LEU A 164 -4.90 -26.71 5.43
CA LEU A 164 -4.52 -26.62 4.01
C LEU A 164 -3.93 -25.25 3.65
N LEU A 165 -4.48 -24.17 4.20
CA LEU A 165 -3.96 -22.81 3.98
C LEU A 165 -2.57 -22.62 4.60
N ILE A 166 -2.34 -23.16 5.81
CA ILE A 166 -1.03 -23.13 6.47
C ILE A 166 -0.02 -23.96 5.67
N GLU A 167 -0.40 -25.16 5.21
CA GLU A 167 0.45 -26.01 4.39
C GLU A 167 0.84 -25.31 3.09
N LYS A 168 -0.13 -24.76 2.35
CA LYS A 168 0.12 -23.97 1.14
C LYS A 168 1.07 -22.81 1.41
N SER A 169 0.81 -22.02 2.46
CA SER A 169 1.67 -20.88 2.80
C SER A 169 3.09 -21.30 3.20
N THR A 170 3.23 -22.44 3.87
CA THR A 170 4.54 -23.01 4.24
C THR A 170 5.32 -23.44 2.99
N GLN A 171 4.66 -24.06 2.01
CA GLN A 171 5.26 -24.42 0.73
C GLN A 171 5.70 -23.18 -0.06
N GLU A 172 4.86 -22.14 -0.13
CA GLU A 172 5.22 -20.85 -0.78
C GLU A 172 6.44 -20.20 -0.10
N LYS A 173 6.47 -20.19 1.23
CA LYS A 173 7.59 -19.70 2.04
C LYS A 173 8.88 -20.50 1.75
N GLN A 174 8.79 -21.82 1.62
CA GLN A 174 9.93 -22.69 1.32
C GLN A 174 10.46 -22.43 -0.10
N ALA A 175 9.59 -22.40 -1.11
CA ALA A 175 9.96 -22.11 -2.49
C ALA A 175 10.64 -20.75 -2.63
N CYS A 176 10.17 -19.73 -1.90
CA CYS A 176 10.78 -18.41 -1.89
C CYS A 176 12.19 -18.40 -1.28
N ARG A 177 12.41 -19.18 -0.22
CA ARG A 177 13.74 -19.35 0.39
C ARG A 177 14.69 -20.11 -0.53
N GLU A 178 14.22 -21.15 -1.21
CA GLU A 178 15.02 -21.88 -2.20
C GLU A 178 15.47 -21.00 -3.36
N LYS A 179 14.55 -20.19 -3.90
CA LYS A 179 14.88 -19.18 -4.91
C LYS A 179 15.93 -18.19 -4.39
N SER A 180 15.75 -17.70 -3.15
CA SER A 180 16.70 -16.77 -2.53
C SER A 180 18.08 -17.40 -2.31
N MET A 181 18.14 -18.70 -1.98
CA MET A 181 19.42 -19.44 -1.88
C MET A 181 20.11 -19.61 -3.23
N GLN A 182 19.36 -19.85 -4.32
CA GLN A 182 19.93 -19.91 -5.66
C GLN A 182 20.45 -18.54 -6.12
N ASP A 183 19.68 -17.49 -5.89
CA ASP A 183 20.06 -16.11 -6.22
C ASP A 183 21.25 -15.61 -5.38
N ARG A 184 21.48 -16.18 -4.19
CA ARG A 184 22.66 -15.88 -3.34
C ARG A 184 23.99 -16.04 -4.06
N LEU A 185 24.18 -17.15 -4.78
CA LEU A 185 25.44 -17.43 -5.50
C LEU A 185 25.54 -16.62 -6.80
N ARG A 186 24.40 -16.37 -7.44
CA ARG A 186 24.31 -15.71 -8.74
C ARG A 186 24.41 -14.20 -8.66
N LEU A 187 23.61 -13.59 -7.78
CA LEU A 187 23.47 -12.14 -7.63
C LEU A 187 24.36 -11.60 -6.51
N GLY A 188 24.56 -12.36 -5.44
CA GLY A 188 25.38 -11.96 -4.30
C GLY A 188 24.68 -12.12 -2.96
N HIS A 189 25.37 -11.75 -1.88
CA HIS A 189 24.85 -11.83 -0.52
C HIS A 189 25.48 -10.81 0.42
N PHE A 190 24.84 -10.57 1.56
CA PHE A 190 25.46 -9.80 2.65
C PHE A 190 26.49 -10.64 3.39
N THR A 191 27.63 -10.05 3.68
CA THR A 191 28.70 -10.59 4.51
C THR A 191 28.97 -9.62 5.65
N THR A 192 29.08 -10.12 6.86
CA THR A 192 29.44 -9.29 8.01
C THR A 192 30.94 -9.04 8.00
N VAL A 193 31.33 -7.76 7.87
CA VAL A 193 32.72 -7.32 7.88
C VAL A 193 32.99 -6.52 9.15
N ARG A 194 34.13 -6.78 9.79
CA ARG A 194 34.53 -6.07 11.01
C ARG A 194 35.21 -4.75 10.66
N HIS A 195 34.65 -3.64 11.12
CA HIS A 195 35.25 -2.30 11.08
C HIS A 195 35.59 -1.85 12.50
N GLY A 196 36.85 -2.10 12.90
CA GLY A 196 37.35 -1.79 14.24
C GLY A 196 36.61 -2.56 15.34
N ALA A 197 35.90 -1.83 16.20
CA ALA A 197 35.05 -2.39 17.27
C ALA A 197 33.61 -2.70 16.83
N SER A 198 33.25 -2.39 15.59
CA SER A 198 31.90 -2.57 15.04
C SER A 198 31.88 -3.62 13.92
N PHE A 199 30.71 -4.22 13.69
CA PHE A 199 30.45 -5.08 12.54
C PHE A 199 29.48 -4.37 11.61
N THR A 200 29.76 -4.37 10.31
CA THR A 200 28.86 -3.82 9.29
C THR A 200 28.59 -4.87 8.23
N GLU A 201 27.35 -4.93 7.76
CA GLU A 201 27.00 -5.78 6.64
C GLU A 201 27.41 -5.13 5.33
N GLN A 202 28.16 -5.85 4.50
CA GLN A 202 28.57 -5.42 3.18
C GLN A 202 28.06 -6.41 2.13
N TRP A 203 27.58 -5.88 1.01
CA TRP A 203 27.16 -6.71 -0.12
C TRP A 203 28.37 -7.27 -0.87
N THR A 204 28.38 -8.57 -1.11
CA THR A 204 29.36 -9.27 -1.94
C THR A 204 28.67 -9.77 -3.20
N ASP A 205 29.18 -9.37 -4.36
CA ASP A 205 28.60 -9.73 -5.66
C ASP A 205 28.82 -11.21 -6.03
N GLY A 206 27.78 -11.81 -6.62
CA GLY A 206 27.78 -13.19 -7.11
C GLY A 206 28.43 -13.36 -8.49
N TYR A 207 28.46 -14.59 -9.01
CA TYR A 207 29.17 -14.91 -10.26
C TYR A 207 28.67 -14.14 -11.48
N ALA A 208 27.38 -13.75 -11.54
CA ALA A 208 26.82 -13.07 -12.70
C ALA A 208 27.44 -11.67 -12.87
N PHE A 209 27.60 -10.93 -11.78
CA PHE A 209 28.26 -9.62 -11.79
C PHE A 209 29.76 -9.76 -12.06
N GLN A 210 30.42 -10.72 -11.40
CA GLN A 210 31.86 -10.96 -11.60
C GLN A 210 32.19 -11.29 -13.07
N ASN A 211 31.32 -12.06 -13.74
CA ASN A 211 31.50 -12.39 -15.16
C ASN A 211 31.34 -11.15 -16.06
N LEU A 212 30.37 -10.27 -15.79
CA LEU A 212 30.22 -9.02 -16.55
C LEU A 212 31.40 -8.08 -16.34
N VAL A 213 31.93 -7.97 -15.11
CA VAL A 213 33.11 -7.15 -14.82
C VAL A 213 34.32 -7.66 -15.62
N LYS A 214 34.55 -8.97 -15.63
CA LYS A 214 35.63 -9.59 -16.44
C LYS A 214 35.44 -9.34 -17.94
N GLN A 215 34.22 -9.43 -18.46
CA GLN A 215 33.93 -9.12 -19.87
C GLN A 215 34.18 -7.65 -20.18
N GLN A 216 33.77 -6.74 -19.31
CA GLN A 216 34.00 -5.30 -19.46
C GLN A 216 35.50 -4.97 -19.46
N GLU A 217 36.28 -5.59 -18.58
CA GLU A 217 37.74 -5.47 -18.54
C GLU A 217 38.38 -5.98 -19.84
N TRP A 218 37.92 -7.12 -20.37
CA TRP A 218 38.41 -7.67 -21.63
C TRP A 218 38.13 -6.74 -22.82
N ILE A 219 36.91 -6.21 -22.94
CA ILE A 219 36.56 -5.24 -23.99
C ILE A 219 37.41 -3.97 -23.88
N ASN A 220 37.63 -3.47 -22.67
CA ASN A 220 38.46 -2.29 -22.43
C ASN A 220 39.91 -2.53 -22.90
N GLN A 221 40.49 -3.70 -22.60
CA GLN A 221 41.82 -4.08 -23.06
C GLN A 221 41.90 -4.17 -24.59
N GLN A 222 40.90 -4.78 -25.25
CA GLN A 222 40.84 -4.83 -26.72
C GLN A 222 40.70 -3.43 -27.35
N ARG A 223 39.91 -2.56 -26.75
CA ARG A 223 39.75 -1.17 -27.19
C ARG A 223 41.06 -0.39 -27.09
N GLU A 224 41.77 -0.53 -25.97
CA GLU A 224 43.07 0.09 -25.76
C GLU A 224 44.14 -0.43 -26.73
N GLU A 225 44.13 -1.73 -27.02
CA GLU A 225 45.00 -2.36 -28.03
C GLU A 225 44.76 -1.76 -29.43
N ILE A 226 43.51 -1.74 -29.88
CA ILE A 226 43.16 -1.19 -31.20
C ILE A 226 43.51 0.30 -31.29
N GLU A 227 43.25 1.07 -30.24
CA GLU A 227 43.58 2.50 -30.22
C GLU A 227 45.11 2.71 -30.27
N ARG A 228 45.89 1.84 -29.63
CA ARG A 228 47.36 1.84 -29.73
C ARG A 228 47.83 1.51 -31.15
N GLN A 229 47.25 0.49 -31.78
CA GLN A 229 47.55 0.12 -33.17
C GLN A 229 47.19 1.23 -34.16
N ARG A 230 46.05 1.90 -33.95
CA ARG A 230 45.62 3.05 -34.76
C ARG A 230 46.56 4.24 -34.62
N LYS A 231 47.06 4.53 -33.41
CA LYS A 231 48.11 5.55 -33.18
C LYS A 231 49.42 5.20 -33.89
N LEU A 232 49.80 3.92 -33.95
CA LEU A 232 50.98 3.46 -34.69
C LEU A 232 50.76 3.56 -36.21
N LEU A 233 49.58 3.19 -36.71
CA LEU A 233 49.20 3.34 -38.11
C LEU A 233 49.24 4.82 -38.54
N ALA A 234 48.75 5.74 -37.72
CA ALA A 234 48.78 7.17 -37.99
C ALA A 234 50.21 7.72 -38.20
N LYS A 235 51.22 7.14 -37.52
CA LYS A 235 52.64 7.49 -37.72
C LYS A 235 53.20 6.99 -39.06
N ARG A 236 52.55 6.00 -39.69
CA ARG A 236 52.93 5.40 -40.97
C ARG A 236 52.14 5.97 -42.16
N LYS A 237 51.41 7.07 -41.97
CA LYS A 237 50.56 7.68 -43.01
C LYS A 237 51.41 8.05 -44.25
N PRO A 238 51.07 7.56 -45.46
CA PRO A 238 51.78 7.91 -46.67
C PRO A 238 51.61 9.42 -47.00
N PRO A 239 52.62 10.08 -47.60
CA PRO A 239 52.51 11.47 -48.03
C PRO A 239 51.41 11.61 -49.09
N SER A 240 50.52 12.58 -48.92
CA SER A 240 49.47 12.89 -49.89
C SER A 240 50.10 13.44 -51.17
N SER A 241 49.96 12.74 -52.29
CA SER A 241 50.32 13.24 -53.62
C SER A 241 49.29 14.25 -54.10
N SER A 242 49.37 15.49 -53.62
CA SER A 242 48.69 16.63 -54.23
C SER A 242 49.41 17.95 -53.89
N ASN A 243 50.45 18.27 -54.65
CA ASN A 243 50.68 19.61 -55.21
C ASN A 243 51.85 19.57 -56.18
N SER A 244 51.53 19.56 -57.48
CA SER A 244 52.47 19.71 -58.58
C SER A 244 52.18 21.04 -59.28
N GLN A 245 52.90 22.10 -58.91
CA GLN A 245 53.10 23.38 -59.62
C GLN A 245 54.23 24.10 -58.86
N ALA A 246 55.33 24.65 -59.38
CA ALA A 246 56.04 24.73 -60.66
C ALA A 246 57.50 25.17 -60.30
N PRO A 247 58.51 25.15 -61.20
CA PRO A 247 59.91 25.42 -60.84
C PRO A 247 60.33 26.88 -61.11
N THR A 248 61.05 27.52 -60.17
CA THR A 248 61.85 28.74 -60.43
C THR A 248 63.14 28.80 -59.59
N THR A 249 64.26 28.59 -60.28
CA THR A 249 65.59 29.25 -60.27
C THR A 249 66.15 30.01 -59.04
N ASN A 250 67.45 29.70 -58.79
CA ASN A 250 68.57 30.52 -58.28
C ASN A 250 68.70 30.88 -56.80
N SER A 251 69.71 30.31 -56.11
CA SER A 251 70.99 30.98 -55.73
C SER A 251 71.81 30.18 -54.70
N GLU A 252 73.12 30.40 -54.76
CA GLU A 252 74.27 29.65 -54.21
C GLU A 252 74.56 29.79 -52.69
N PRO A 253 75.60 29.11 -52.12
CA PRO A 253 75.54 28.45 -50.81
C PRO A 253 76.25 29.19 -49.66
N LYS A 254 75.94 28.81 -48.41
CA LYS A 254 76.84 29.03 -47.26
C LYS A 254 76.94 27.81 -46.35
N GLN A 255 78.18 27.33 -46.23
CA GLN A 255 78.65 26.32 -45.30
C GLN A 255 78.44 26.74 -43.83
N ARG A 256 78.06 25.78 -42.98
CA ARG A 256 78.71 25.61 -41.66
C ARG A 256 78.59 24.17 -41.16
N LYS A 257 79.76 23.64 -40.81
CA LYS A 257 80.07 22.27 -40.35
C LYS A 257 79.41 21.91 -39.00
N THR A 258 79.46 20.60 -38.72
CA THR A 258 79.44 19.88 -37.42
C THR A 258 78.06 19.50 -36.89
N LYS A 259 77.80 18.28 -36.39
CA LYS A 259 78.63 17.11 -36.06
C LYS A 259 77.69 15.90 -36.03
N ALA A 260 78.21 14.74 -36.41
CA ALA A 260 77.54 13.44 -36.40
C ALA A 260 76.99 13.06 -35.02
N VAL A 261 75.87 12.32 -34.99
CA VAL A 261 75.77 10.99 -34.33
C VAL A 261 74.72 10.16 -35.08
N ASN A 262 75.15 8.96 -35.47
CA ASN A 262 74.40 7.91 -36.15
C ASN A 262 73.24 7.37 -35.30
N GLY A 263 72.17 6.95 -36.00
CA GLY A 263 71.10 6.13 -35.42
C GLY A 263 69.83 6.08 -36.26
N ALA A 264 69.96 6.14 -37.60
CA ALA A 264 68.86 5.87 -38.51
C ALA A 264 69.09 4.50 -39.15
N GLU A 265 68.56 3.45 -38.53
CA GLU A 265 68.01 2.34 -39.32
C GLU A 265 66.50 2.58 -39.42
N SER A 266 66.13 3.53 -40.28
CA SER A 266 64.79 3.56 -40.84
C SER A 266 64.75 2.53 -41.96
N ASP A 267 64.30 1.32 -41.60
CA ASP A 267 64.08 0.22 -42.52
C ASP A 267 63.27 0.69 -43.76
N PRO A 268 63.85 0.69 -44.97
CA PRO A 268 63.21 1.26 -46.17
C PRO A 268 62.01 0.44 -46.69
N PHE A 269 61.69 -0.70 -46.07
CA PHE A 269 60.85 -1.73 -46.68
C PHE A 269 59.38 -1.82 -46.18
N LEU A 270 58.88 -0.87 -45.37
CA LEU A 270 57.50 -0.93 -44.84
C LEU A 270 56.72 0.39 -44.97
N LYS A 271 56.84 1.10 -46.11
CA LYS A 271 55.87 2.15 -46.43
C LYS A 271 54.61 1.51 -47.01
N LEU A 272 53.54 1.47 -46.21
CA LEU A 272 52.20 1.09 -46.67
C LEU A 272 51.81 1.93 -47.88
N THR A 273 51.17 1.31 -48.87
CA THR A 273 50.46 2.02 -49.93
C THR A 273 49.27 2.79 -49.35
N LEU A 274 48.80 3.80 -50.07
CA LEU A 274 47.63 4.59 -49.65
C LEU A 274 46.37 3.71 -49.50
N ALA A 275 46.20 2.71 -50.38
CA ALA A 275 45.11 1.76 -50.31
C ALA A 275 45.18 0.89 -49.04
N GLU A 276 46.34 0.30 -48.73
CA GLU A 276 46.55 -0.51 -47.52
C GLU A 276 46.34 0.31 -46.24
N TYR A 277 46.74 1.59 -46.23
CA TYR A 277 46.52 2.47 -45.09
C TYR A 277 45.03 2.70 -44.83
N HIS A 278 44.27 3.03 -45.87
CA HIS A 278 42.83 3.25 -45.75
C HIS A 278 42.08 1.98 -45.39
N GLU A 279 42.49 0.83 -45.92
CA GLU A 279 41.94 -0.47 -45.56
C GLU A 279 42.14 -0.74 -44.05
N GLN A 280 43.36 -0.59 -43.53
CA GLN A 280 43.63 -0.79 -42.10
C GLN A 280 42.89 0.21 -41.21
N GLU A 281 42.77 1.48 -41.64
CA GLU A 281 42.01 2.50 -40.91
C GLU A 281 40.52 2.13 -40.81
N GLU A 282 39.91 1.67 -41.91
CA GLU A 282 38.51 1.26 -41.93
C GLU A 282 38.30 -0.02 -41.08
N ILE A 283 39.22 -0.99 -41.12
CA ILE A 283 39.19 -2.18 -40.25
C ILE A 283 39.18 -1.78 -38.77
N PHE A 284 40.08 -0.88 -38.35
CA PHE A 284 40.13 -0.44 -36.94
C PHE A 284 38.87 0.31 -36.53
N LYS A 285 38.34 1.17 -37.41
CA LYS A 285 37.10 1.90 -37.18
C LYS A 285 35.90 0.96 -37.01
N LEU A 286 35.78 -0.06 -37.86
CA LEU A 286 34.71 -1.06 -37.75
C LEU A 286 34.85 -1.89 -36.46
N ARG A 287 36.07 -2.31 -36.09
CA ARG A 287 36.30 -3.05 -34.84
C ARG A 287 35.98 -2.21 -33.60
N LEU A 288 36.36 -0.94 -33.56
CA LEU A 288 35.96 -0.02 -32.47
C LEU A 288 34.44 0.17 -32.41
N GLY A 289 33.78 0.26 -33.57
CA GLY A 289 32.32 0.30 -33.64
C GLY A 289 31.66 -0.95 -33.05
N HIS A 290 32.21 -2.13 -33.33
CA HIS A 290 31.75 -3.40 -32.78
C HIS A 290 31.96 -3.48 -31.26
N LEU A 291 33.15 -3.18 -30.75
CA LEU A 291 33.42 -3.14 -29.30
C LEU A 291 32.52 -2.16 -28.55
N LYS A 292 32.22 -1.00 -29.16
CA LYS A 292 31.28 -0.03 -28.58
C LYS A 292 29.85 -0.57 -28.49
N LYS A 293 29.43 -1.42 -29.43
CA LYS A 293 28.13 -2.09 -29.37
C LYS A 293 28.11 -3.14 -28.25
N GLU A 294 29.16 -3.96 -28.16
CA GLU A 294 29.29 -4.95 -27.08
C GLU A 294 29.35 -4.27 -25.69
N GLU A 295 30.07 -3.16 -25.55
CA GLU A 295 30.10 -2.36 -24.31
C GLU A 295 28.69 -1.86 -23.92
N ALA A 296 27.89 -1.43 -24.90
CA ALA A 296 26.50 -1.04 -24.65
C ALA A 296 25.60 -2.23 -24.25
N GLU A 297 25.85 -3.42 -24.81
CA GLU A 297 25.14 -4.66 -24.43
C GLU A 297 25.50 -5.11 -23.01
N ILE A 298 26.78 -5.08 -22.63
CA ILE A 298 27.24 -5.35 -21.25
C ILE A 298 26.62 -4.35 -20.27
N GLN A 299 26.61 -3.06 -20.60
CA GLN A 299 26.03 -2.04 -19.74
C GLN A 299 24.52 -2.25 -19.55
N ALA A 300 23.80 -2.61 -20.61
CA ALA A 300 22.37 -2.91 -20.53
C ALA A 300 22.09 -4.16 -19.67
N GLU A 301 22.93 -5.19 -19.77
CA GLU A 301 22.83 -6.40 -18.97
C GLU A 301 23.19 -6.14 -17.50
N LEU A 302 24.18 -5.29 -17.23
CA LEU A 302 24.52 -4.84 -15.87
C LEU A 302 23.32 -4.14 -15.23
N GLU A 303 22.71 -3.17 -15.92
CA GLU A 303 21.50 -2.49 -15.43
C GLU A 303 20.34 -3.46 -15.20
N ARG A 304 20.24 -4.53 -16.01
CA ARG A 304 19.24 -5.59 -15.80
C ARG A 304 19.56 -6.40 -14.54
N LEU A 305 20.80 -6.84 -14.35
CA LEU A 305 21.21 -7.57 -13.15
C LEU A 305 21.07 -6.73 -11.88
N GLU A 306 21.38 -5.45 -11.92
CA GLU A 306 21.19 -4.55 -10.77
C GLU A 306 19.74 -4.47 -10.33
N ARG A 307 18.80 -4.44 -11.28
CA ARG A 307 17.36 -4.49 -10.97
C ARG A 307 16.98 -5.80 -10.28
N VAL A 308 17.42 -6.95 -10.83
CA VAL A 308 17.16 -8.26 -10.23
C VAL A 308 17.80 -8.38 -8.84
N ARG A 309 19.03 -7.86 -8.66
CA ARG A 309 19.72 -7.77 -7.36
C ARG A 309 18.91 -6.97 -6.35
N ASN A 310 18.41 -5.81 -6.73
CA ASN A 310 17.61 -4.97 -5.83
C ASN A 310 16.31 -5.66 -5.38
N LEU A 311 15.65 -6.41 -6.28
CA LEU A 311 14.49 -7.24 -5.94
C LEU A 311 14.89 -8.37 -4.98
N HIS A 312 16.01 -9.05 -5.23
CA HIS A 312 16.51 -10.09 -4.35
C HIS A 312 16.85 -9.55 -2.94
N ILE A 313 17.53 -8.40 -2.85
CA ILE A 313 17.80 -7.71 -1.57
C ILE A 313 16.51 -7.38 -0.83
N ARG A 314 15.49 -6.89 -1.54
CA ARG A 314 14.17 -6.59 -0.95
C ARG A 314 13.52 -7.86 -0.39
N GLU A 315 13.61 -8.97 -1.11
CA GLU A 315 13.06 -10.26 -0.68
C GLU A 315 13.81 -10.82 0.54
N LEU A 316 15.15 -10.75 0.57
CA LEU A 316 15.94 -11.13 1.74
C LEU A 316 15.53 -10.34 2.99
N LYS A 317 15.29 -9.03 2.84
CA LYS A 317 14.79 -8.18 3.92
C LYS A 317 13.37 -8.59 4.36
N ARG A 318 12.48 -8.94 3.42
CA ARG A 318 11.12 -9.42 3.75
C ARG A 318 11.18 -10.73 4.54
N ILE A 319 12.00 -11.70 4.11
CA ILE A 319 12.20 -12.96 4.82
C ILE A 319 12.75 -12.71 6.23
N ASN A 320 13.78 -11.89 6.38
CA ASN A 320 14.34 -11.54 7.69
C ASN A 320 13.31 -10.84 8.61
N ASN A 321 12.50 -9.95 8.05
CA ASN A 321 11.40 -9.30 8.78
C ASN A 321 10.33 -10.31 9.21
N GLU A 322 10.01 -11.27 8.35
CA GLU A 322 9.05 -12.33 8.68
C GLU A 322 9.59 -13.24 9.78
N ASP A 323 10.85 -13.67 9.71
CA ASP A 323 11.48 -14.56 10.68
C ASP A 323 11.64 -13.91 12.07
N SER A 324 11.78 -12.57 12.11
CA SER A 324 11.87 -11.76 13.32
C SER A 324 10.53 -11.31 13.89
N SER A 325 9.43 -11.49 13.15
CA SER A 325 8.09 -11.11 13.64
C SER A 325 7.55 -12.15 14.64
N GLN A 326 6.82 -11.66 15.64
CA GLN A 326 6.04 -12.48 16.57
C GLN A 326 4.84 -13.19 15.90
N PHE A 327 4.47 -12.79 14.68
CA PHE A 327 3.30 -13.32 13.97
C PHE A 327 3.65 -14.36 12.88
N LYS A 328 4.88 -14.87 12.86
CA LYS A 328 5.39 -15.74 11.79
C LYS A 328 4.73 -17.13 11.70
N ASP A 329 4.22 -17.64 12.83
CA ASP A 329 3.70 -19.00 12.99
C ASP A 329 2.18 -19.10 12.76
N HIS A 330 1.67 -18.36 11.77
CA HIS A 330 0.27 -18.43 11.32
C HIS A 330 -0.82 -18.25 12.40
N PRO A 331 -0.72 -17.25 13.31
CA PRO A 331 -1.76 -17.05 14.32
C PRO A 331 -3.10 -16.67 13.66
N THR A 332 -4.21 -17.09 14.28
CA THR A 332 -5.54 -16.59 13.93
C THR A 332 -5.86 -15.39 14.80
N LEU A 333 -5.97 -14.20 14.20
CA LEU A 333 -6.33 -12.97 14.90
C LEU A 333 -7.84 -12.77 14.94
N ASN A 334 -8.35 -12.20 16.04
CA ASN A 334 -9.78 -11.94 16.26
C ASN A 334 -10.68 -13.17 15.99
N GLU A 335 -10.15 -14.38 16.26
CA GLU A 335 -10.77 -15.68 15.98
C GLU A 335 -11.23 -15.91 14.52
N ARG A 336 -10.82 -15.02 13.60
CA ARG A 336 -11.38 -14.92 12.24
C ARG A 336 -10.31 -14.84 11.16
N TYR A 337 -9.22 -14.12 11.39
CA TYR A 337 -8.22 -13.82 10.36
C TYR A 337 -6.99 -14.70 10.54
N LEU A 338 -6.88 -15.76 9.75
CA LEU A 338 -5.70 -16.63 9.75
C LEU A 338 -4.56 -15.94 9.00
N LEU A 339 -3.46 -15.58 9.69
CA LEU A 339 -2.29 -15.01 9.03
C LEU A 339 -1.52 -16.07 8.24
N LEU A 340 -1.04 -15.68 7.06
CA LEU A 340 -0.30 -16.55 6.15
C LEU A 340 1.17 -16.14 6.09
N HIS A 341 1.52 -15.15 5.27
CA HIS A 341 2.89 -14.68 5.12
C HIS A 341 2.95 -13.15 5.13
N LEU A 342 4.11 -12.63 5.53
CA LEU A 342 4.38 -11.20 5.56
C LEU A 342 4.45 -10.67 4.12
N LEU A 343 3.69 -9.60 3.84
CA LEU A 343 3.74 -8.83 2.60
C LEU A 343 4.77 -7.71 2.69
N GLY A 344 4.84 -7.04 3.85
CA GLY A 344 5.81 -5.96 4.06
C GLY A 344 5.84 -5.47 5.51
N ARG A 345 6.91 -4.76 5.85
CA ARG A 345 7.12 -4.12 7.15
C ARG A 345 7.44 -2.65 6.95
N GLY A 346 6.67 -1.79 7.60
CA GLY A 346 6.94 -0.36 7.76
C GLY A 346 7.56 -0.05 9.13
N GLY A 347 7.72 1.22 9.47
CA GLY A 347 8.35 1.62 10.74
C GLY A 347 7.60 1.14 11.99
N PHE A 348 6.27 1.23 11.99
CA PHE A 348 5.40 0.88 13.13
C PHE A 348 4.31 -0.13 12.77
N SER A 349 4.46 -0.81 11.63
CA SER A 349 3.43 -1.74 11.18
C SER A 349 3.98 -2.88 10.34
N GLU A 350 3.33 -4.03 10.46
CA GLU A 350 3.55 -5.21 9.62
C GLU A 350 2.27 -5.50 8.83
N VAL A 351 2.38 -5.85 7.56
CA VAL A 351 1.23 -6.19 6.71
C VAL A 351 1.34 -7.65 6.33
N TYR A 352 0.34 -8.44 6.71
CA TYR A 352 0.26 -9.87 6.41
C TYR A 352 -0.84 -10.15 5.39
N LYS A 353 -0.56 -11.10 4.48
CA LYS A 353 -1.64 -11.79 3.78
C LYS A 353 -2.34 -12.67 4.81
N ALA A 354 -3.66 -12.62 4.83
CA ALA A 354 -4.49 -13.40 5.73
C ALA A 354 -5.68 -14.00 4.97
N PHE A 355 -6.33 -14.97 5.61
CA PHE A 355 -7.59 -15.52 5.14
C PHE A 355 -8.69 -15.26 6.18
N ASP A 356 -9.77 -14.63 5.75
CA ASP A 356 -10.98 -14.45 6.54
C ASP A 356 -11.77 -15.76 6.55
N LEU A 357 -11.82 -16.41 7.71
CA LEU A 357 -12.45 -17.72 7.88
C LEU A 357 -13.97 -17.67 7.85
N ILE A 358 -14.57 -16.49 8.03
CA ILE A 358 -16.01 -16.28 8.03
C ILE A 358 -16.48 -15.95 6.60
N GLU A 359 -15.89 -14.92 5.98
CA GLU A 359 -16.26 -14.48 4.62
C GLU A 359 -15.59 -15.30 3.51
N GLN A 360 -14.68 -16.21 3.88
CA GLN A 360 -13.97 -17.11 2.98
C GLN A 360 -13.22 -16.39 1.84
N ARG A 361 -12.48 -15.33 2.18
CA ARG A 361 -11.71 -14.52 1.23
C ARG A 361 -10.33 -14.16 1.77
N TYR A 362 -9.39 -13.91 0.87
CA TYR A 362 -8.10 -13.33 1.25
C TYR A 362 -8.27 -11.86 1.67
N ALA A 363 -7.47 -11.45 2.64
CA ALA A 363 -7.42 -10.09 3.16
C ALA A 363 -5.96 -9.69 3.44
N ALA A 364 -5.70 -8.39 3.53
CA ALA A 364 -4.43 -7.85 4.00
C ALA A 364 -4.63 -7.30 5.43
N VAL A 365 -3.94 -7.87 6.42
CA VAL A 365 -4.04 -7.43 7.81
C VAL A 365 -2.83 -6.57 8.13
N LYS A 366 -3.05 -5.26 8.32
CA LYS A 366 -2.02 -4.30 8.74
C LYS A 366 -2.06 -4.19 10.26
N ILE A 367 -1.02 -4.73 10.90
CA ILE A 367 -0.84 -4.76 12.35
C ILE A 367 0.01 -3.55 12.73
N HIS A 368 -0.56 -2.62 13.48
CA HIS A 368 0.11 -1.43 13.98
C HIS A 368 0.62 -1.70 15.39
N GLN A 369 1.91 -1.49 15.63
CA GLN A 369 2.58 -1.69 16.91
C GLN A 369 3.14 -0.37 17.41
N LEU A 370 2.61 0.13 18.52
CA LEU A 370 3.10 1.32 19.18
C LEU A 370 4.37 1.00 19.96
N ASN A 371 5.28 1.98 20.04
CA ASN A 371 6.45 1.84 20.88
C ASN A 371 6.01 1.89 22.35
N LYS A 372 6.31 0.82 23.10
CA LYS A 372 5.96 0.68 24.52
C LYS A 372 6.53 1.79 25.40
N ASN A 373 7.66 2.38 24.99
CA ASN A 373 8.36 3.43 25.72
C ASN A 373 7.77 4.83 25.47
N TRP A 374 6.77 4.96 24.59
CA TRP A 374 6.10 6.23 24.39
C TRP A 374 5.27 6.62 25.61
N ARG A 375 5.24 7.92 25.91
CA ARG A 375 4.32 8.52 26.89
C ARG A 375 2.88 8.20 26.49
N GLU A 376 2.02 7.99 27.48
CA GLU A 376 0.60 7.67 27.24
C GLU A 376 -0.12 8.73 26.38
N GLU A 377 0.17 10.01 26.57
CA GLU A 377 -0.36 11.09 25.70
C GLU A 377 -0.01 10.89 24.22
N LYS A 378 1.22 10.42 23.92
CA LYS A 378 1.66 10.14 22.55
C LYS A 378 0.95 8.92 21.97
N LYS A 379 0.76 7.87 22.78
CA LYS A 379 -0.01 6.69 22.38
C LYS A 379 -1.47 7.04 22.10
N GLU A 380 -2.08 7.83 22.96
CA GLU A 380 -3.47 8.29 22.81
C GLU A 380 -3.64 9.13 21.55
N ASN A 381 -2.71 10.06 21.28
CA ASN A 381 -2.71 10.85 20.04
C ASN A 381 -2.59 9.96 18.80
N TYR A 382 -1.71 8.96 18.83
CA TYR A 382 -1.59 8.00 17.72
C TYR A 382 -2.87 7.17 17.54
N HIS A 383 -3.47 6.71 18.64
CA HIS A 383 -4.73 5.97 18.60
C HIS A 383 -5.87 6.84 18.02
N LYS A 384 -5.94 8.12 18.39
CA LYS A 384 -6.86 9.10 17.79
C LYS A 384 -6.65 9.23 16.28
N HIS A 385 -5.40 9.29 15.81
CA HIS A 385 -5.08 9.32 14.39
C HIS A 385 -5.52 8.06 13.65
N ALA A 386 -5.26 6.88 14.22
CA ALA A 386 -5.66 5.60 13.64
C ALA A 386 -7.19 5.43 13.60
N CYS A 387 -7.89 5.82 14.67
CA CYS A 387 -9.35 5.81 14.69
C CYS A 387 -9.95 6.78 13.67
N ARG A 388 -9.30 7.94 13.44
CA ARG A 388 -9.68 8.86 12.38
C ARG A 388 -9.50 8.23 10.99
N GLU A 389 -8.35 7.61 10.73
CA GLU A 389 -8.09 6.87 9.48
C GLU A 389 -9.16 5.81 9.26
N TYR A 390 -9.47 5.00 10.27
CA TYR A 390 -10.53 4.00 10.23
C TYR A 390 -11.88 4.61 9.86
N ARG A 391 -12.30 5.68 10.55
CA ARG A 391 -13.61 6.32 10.32
C ARG A 391 -13.74 6.88 8.91
N ILE A 392 -12.68 7.49 8.39
CA ILE A 392 -12.62 7.99 7.01
C ILE A 392 -12.75 6.81 6.04
N HIS A 393 -11.82 5.86 6.14
CA HIS A 393 -11.63 4.84 5.13
C HIS A 393 -12.77 3.82 5.11
N LYS A 394 -13.40 3.56 6.26
CA LYS A 394 -14.56 2.65 6.36
C LYS A 394 -15.77 3.10 5.55
N GLN A 395 -15.91 4.41 5.31
CA GLN A 395 -17.02 4.98 4.53
C GLN A 395 -16.73 5.05 3.04
N LEU A 396 -15.48 4.80 2.62
CA LEU A 396 -15.09 4.87 1.22
C LEU A 396 -15.50 3.60 0.49
N ASP A 397 -16.23 3.76 -0.61
CA ASP A 397 -16.60 2.68 -1.53
C ASP A 397 -16.43 3.16 -2.97
N HIS A 398 -15.29 2.81 -3.57
CA HIS A 398 -14.95 3.15 -4.94
C HIS A 398 -14.04 2.07 -5.53
N PRO A 399 -14.21 1.65 -6.80
CA PRO A 399 -13.43 0.56 -7.40
C PRO A 399 -11.92 0.81 -7.42
N ARG A 400 -11.48 2.07 -7.42
CA ARG A 400 -10.07 2.48 -7.41
C ARG A 400 -9.52 2.80 -6.01
N ILE A 401 -10.24 2.42 -4.96
CA ILE A 401 -9.79 2.53 -3.56
C ILE A 401 -9.87 1.14 -2.93
N VAL A 402 -8.82 0.76 -2.19
CA VAL A 402 -8.80 -0.49 -1.41
C VAL A 402 -9.90 -0.43 -0.35
N LYS A 403 -10.73 -1.47 -0.22
CA LYS A 403 -11.77 -1.49 0.83
C LYS A 403 -11.19 -1.75 2.22
N LEU A 404 -11.74 -1.08 3.23
CA LEU A 404 -11.47 -1.37 4.66
C LEU A 404 -12.59 -2.25 5.23
N TYR A 405 -12.25 -3.52 5.49
CA TYR A 405 -13.20 -4.51 5.98
C TYR A 405 -13.41 -4.42 7.49
N ASP A 406 -12.37 -4.30 8.28
CA ASP A 406 -12.49 -4.43 9.74
C ASP A 406 -11.39 -3.67 10.51
N TYR A 407 -11.64 -3.45 11.80
CA TYR A 407 -10.71 -2.86 12.75
C TYR A 407 -10.90 -3.50 14.12
N PHE A 408 -9.80 -3.92 14.75
CA PHE A 408 -9.82 -4.47 16.10
C PHE A 408 -8.49 -4.24 16.81
N SER A 409 -8.54 -4.13 18.14
CA SER A 409 -7.35 -4.08 18.99
C SER A 409 -6.95 -5.49 19.44
N LEU A 410 -5.64 -5.76 19.48
CA LEU A 410 -5.10 -6.99 20.08
C LEU A 410 -4.75 -6.78 21.55
N ASP A 411 -4.16 -5.63 21.86
CA ASP A 411 -3.82 -5.18 23.21
C ASP A 411 -3.82 -3.64 23.28
N THR A 412 -3.28 -3.05 24.35
CA THR A 412 -3.23 -1.58 24.55
C THR A 412 -2.32 -0.87 23.55
N ASP A 413 -1.28 -1.54 23.08
CA ASP A 413 -0.24 -0.96 22.23
C ASP A 413 -0.31 -1.49 20.78
N THR A 414 -1.27 -2.37 20.47
CA THR A 414 -1.37 -3.06 19.20
C THR A 414 -2.81 -3.10 18.68
N PHE A 415 -3.02 -2.61 17.46
CA PHE A 415 -4.30 -2.69 16.76
C PHE A 415 -4.13 -3.07 15.30
N CYS A 416 -5.19 -3.57 14.69
CA CYS A 416 -5.18 -4.10 13.33
C CYS A 416 -6.24 -3.40 12.47
N THR A 417 -5.88 -3.17 11.21
CA THR A 417 -6.82 -2.84 10.14
C THR A 417 -6.83 -3.97 9.11
N VAL A 418 -8.03 -4.38 8.68
CA VAL A 418 -8.21 -5.46 7.71
C VAL A 418 -8.65 -4.86 6.38
N LEU A 419 -7.82 -5.01 5.37
CA LEU A 419 -7.96 -4.39 4.06
C LEU A 419 -8.27 -5.44 2.99
N GLU A 420 -8.87 -4.99 1.88
CA GLU A 420 -8.93 -5.75 0.64
C GLU A 420 -7.51 -6.17 0.21
N TYR A 421 -7.33 -7.46 -0.05
CA TYR A 421 -6.09 -7.99 -0.59
C TYR A 421 -6.06 -7.82 -2.10
N CYS A 422 -5.03 -7.15 -2.60
CA CYS A 422 -4.71 -7.09 -4.03
C CYS A 422 -3.56 -8.06 -4.31
N GLU A 423 -3.68 -8.88 -5.35
CA GLU A 423 -2.69 -9.94 -5.63
C GLU A 423 -1.37 -9.38 -6.16
N GLY A 424 -1.43 -8.37 -7.03
CA GLY A 424 -0.24 -7.74 -7.58
C GLY A 424 0.44 -6.77 -6.62
N ASN A 425 1.66 -6.36 -7.02
CA ASN A 425 2.50 -5.46 -6.22
C ASN A 425 2.11 -3.99 -6.40
N ASP A 426 2.73 -3.13 -5.59
CA ASP A 426 2.63 -1.68 -5.74
C ASP A 426 3.42 -1.15 -6.96
N LEU A 427 3.05 0.06 -7.40
CA LEU A 427 3.67 0.74 -8.55
C LEU A 427 5.15 1.07 -8.30
N ASP A 428 5.58 1.28 -7.05
CA ASP A 428 7.00 1.47 -6.72
C ASP A 428 7.82 0.20 -7.01
N PHE A 429 7.30 -0.97 -6.64
CA PHE A 429 7.88 -2.26 -6.98
C PHE A 429 7.94 -2.45 -8.50
N TYR A 430 6.86 -2.14 -9.21
CA TYR A 430 6.81 -2.23 -10.68
C TYR A 430 7.90 -1.35 -11.32
N LEU A 431 8.04 -0.09 -10.89
CA LEU A 431 9.04 0.83 -11.44
C LEU A 431 10.48 0.40 -11.10
N LYS A 432 10.72 -0.24 -9.95
CA LYS A 432 12.04 -0.82 -9.65
C LYS A 432 12.38 -2.00 -10.57
N GLN A 433 11.39 -2.78 -10.99
CA GLN A 433 11.57 -3.90 -11.90
C GLN A 433 11.72 -3.45 -13.37
N HIS A 434 10.90 -2.49 -13.81
CA HIS A 434 10.78 -2.11 -15.22
C HIS A 434 11.46 -0.78 -15.58
N LYS A 435 11.95 -0.02 -14.60
CA LYS A 435 12.55 1.33 -14.69
C LYS A 435 11.54 2.42 -15.06
N LEU A 436 10.80 2.24 -16.15
CA LEU A 436 9.78 3.15 -16.66
C LEU A 436 8.71 2.36 -17.42
N MET A 437 7.66 3.03 -17.87
CA MET A 437 6.59 2.42 -18.69
C MET A 437 6.21 3.32 -19.86
N SER A 438 5.43 2.78 -20.80
CA SER A 438 4.96 3.56 -21.94
C SER A 438 4.01 4.67 -21.50
N GLU A 439 3.93 5.74 -22.30
CA GLU A 439 3.01 6.84 -22.04
C GLU A 439 1.55 6.38 -21.95
N LYS A 440 1.16 5.39 -22.75
CA LYS A 440 -0.18 4.82 -22.75
C LYS A 440 -0.50 4.11 -21.42
N GLU A 441 0.42 3.31 -20.91
CA GLU A 441 0.27 2.64 -19.61
C GLU A 441 0.23 3.67 -18.47
N ALA A 442 1.18 4.61 -18.46
CA ALA A 442 1.25 5.66 -17.45
C ALA A 442 -0.03 6.52 -17.44
N ARG A 443 -0.55 6.88 -18.62
CA ARG A 443 -1.82 7.59 -18.76
C ARG A 443 -3.00 6.78 -18.23
N SER A 444 -3.06 5.47 -18.49
CA SER A 444 -4.11 4.59 -17.96
C SER A 444 -4.14 4.60 -16.42
N ILE A 445 -2.97 4.50 -15.79
CA ILE A 445 -2.83 4.56 -14.33
C ILE A 445 -3.28 5.93 -13.81
N VAL A 446 -2.82 7.02 -14.41
CA VAL A 446 -3.18 8.39 -13.99
C VAL A 446 -4.69 8.64 -14.09
N MET A 447 -5.34 8.20 -15.17
CA MET A 447 -6.79 8.32 -15.31
C MET A 447 -7.53 7.66 -14.14
N GLN A 448 -7.11 6.45 -13.75
CA GLN A 448 -7.72 5.72 -12.64
C GLN A 448 -7.46 6.41 -11.29
N ILE A 449 -6.26 6.97 -11.07
CA ILE A 449 -5.93 7.74 -9.87
C ILE A 449 -6.80 9.00 -9.79
N VAL A 450 -6.91 9.75 -10.87
CA VAL A 450 -7.72 10.98 -10.92
C VAL A 450 -9.20 10.68 -10.68
N ASN A 451 -9.71 9.55 -11.18
CA ASN A 451 -11.08 9.12 -10.89
C ASN A 451 -11.30 8.85 -9.38
N ALA A 452 -10.34 8.19 -8.72
CA ALA A 452 -10.40 7.99 -7.27
C ALA A 452 -10.33 9.32 -6.50
N LEU A 453 -9.47 10.25 -6.91
CA LEU A 453 -9.35 11.57 -6.29
C LEU A 453 -10.62 12.40 -6.45
N ARG A 454 -11.27 12.34 -7.62
CA ARG A 454 -12.58 12.97 -7.83
C ARG A 454 -13.61 12.45 -6.84
N TYR A 455 -13.72 11.13 -6.70
CA TYR A 455 -14.61 10.53 -5.70
C TYR A 455 -14.31 11.06 -4.28
N LEU A 456 -13.04 11.09 -3.86
CA LEU A 456 -12.63 11.63 -2.55
C LEU A 456 -12.98 13.11 -2.37
N ASN A 457 -13.08 13.88 -3.44
CA ASN A 457 -13.44 15.29 -3.39
C ASN A 457 -14.95 15.53 -3.48
N GLU A 458 -15.70 14.59 -4.05
CA GLU A 458 -17.17 14.65 -4.20
C GLU A 458 -17.91 14.14 -2.94
N ILE A 459 -17.29 13.28 -2.14
CA ILE A 459 -17.84 12.86 -0.83
C ILE A 459 -17.90 14.03 0.16
N LYS A 460 -18.81 13.93 1.15
CA LYS A 460 -19.00 14.95 2.18
C LYS A 460 -18.72 14.39 3.58
N PRO A 461 -17.82 15.00 4.36
CA PRO A 461 -16.88 16.07 3.97
C PRO A 461 -15.81 15.59 2.96
N PRO A 462 -15.32 16.47 2.06
CA PRO A 462 -14.25 16.13 1.12
C PRO A 462 -12.95 15.70 1.79
N ILE A 463 -12.17 14.87 1.10
CA ILE A 463 -10.96 14.26 1.64
C ILE A 463 -9.76 14.53 0.72
N ILE A 464 -8.64 14.94 1.32
CA ILE A 464 -7.31 15.01 0.69
C ILE A 464 -6.55 13.76 1.11
N HIS A 465 -5.99 13.02 0.16
CA HIS A 465 -5.19 11.83 0.46
C HIS A 465 -3.88 12.18 1.16
N TYR A 466 -3.17 13.21 0.68
CA TYR A 466 -1.96 13.84 1.24
C TYR A 466 -0.66 13.00 1.18
N ASP A 467 -0.73 11.67 1.08
CA ASP A 467 0.46 10.80 0.90
C ASP A 467 0.38 9.93 -0.37
N LEU A 468 -0.06 10.51 -1.49
CA LEU A 468 -0.03 9.80 -2.78
C LEU A 468 1.40 9.60 -3.25
N LYS A 469 1.75 8.33 -3.51
CA LYS A 469 3.05 7.90 -4.03
C LYS A 469 2.92 6.53 -4.70
N PRO A 470 3.90 6.09 -5.52
CA PRO A 470 3.84 4.78 -6.18
C PRO A 470 3.68 3.60 -5.22
N GLY A 471 4.23 3.67 -4.01
CA GLY A 471 4.04 2.63 -2.98
C GLY A 471 2.60 2.50 -2.45
N ASN A 472 1.74 3.50 -2.69
CA ASN A 472 0.34 3.53 -2.26
C ASN A 472 -0.63 3.29 -3.43
N ILE A 473 -0.11 2.87 -4.60
CA ILE A 473 -0.88 2.51 -5.79
C ILE A 473 -0.64 1.03 -6.06
N LEU A 474 -1.63 0.20 -5.78
CA LEU A 474 -1.57 -1.24 -6.00
C LEU A 474 -2.00 -1.57 -7.42
N LEU A 475 -1.20 -2.36 -8.14
CA LEU A 475 -1.57 -2.93 -9.43
C LEU A 475 -2.29 -4.25 -9.16
N VAL A 476 -3.61 -4.31 -9.30
CA VAL A 476 -4.44 -5.43 -8.78
C VAL A 476 -3.99 -6.77 -9.36
N ASP A 477 -3.76 -6.82 -10.68
CA ASP A 477 -3.33 -8.02 -11.40
C ASP A 477 -1.82 -8.00 -11.74
N GLY A 478 -1.05 -7.09 -11.13
CA GLY A 478 0.39 -6.97 -11.35
C GLY A 478 0.82 -6.40 -12.72
N THR A 479 -0.13 -5.91 -13.53
CA THR A 479 0.15 -5.32 -14.85
C THR A 479 -0.15 -3.82 -14.87
N ALA A 480 0.68 -3.05 -15.59
CA ALA A 480 0.49 -1.60 -15.74
C ALA A 480 -0.72 -1.23 -16.64
N CYS A 481 -1.22 -2.18 -17.44
CA CYS A 481 -2.42 -2.02 -18.25
C CYS A 481 -3.71 -2.43 -17.53
N GLY A 482 -3.61 -3.02 -16.34
CA GLY A 482 -4.74 -3.50 -15.55
C GLY A 482 -5.33 -2.44 -14.62
N GLU A 483 -6.09 -2.92 -13.64
CA GLU A 483 -6.72 -2.07 -12.64
C GLU A 483 -5.74 -1.63 -11.55
N ILE A 484 -5.93 -0.40 -11.06
CA ILE A 484 -5.22 0.11 -9.89
C ILE A 484 -6.17 0.36 -8.73
N LYS A 485 -5.63 0.29 -7.52
CA LYS A 485 -6.32 0.71 -6.29
C LYS A 485 -5.38 1.55 -5.42
N ILE A 486 -5.89 2.65 -4.90
CA ILE A 486 -5.20 3.53 -3.94
C ILE A 486 -5.42 3.00 -2.53
N THR A 487 -4.39 3.07 -1.70
CA THR A 487 -4.40 2.64 -0.28
C THR A 487 -3.66 3.63 0.62
N ASP A 488 -3.70 3.38 1.94
CA ASP A 488 -2.97 4.11 2.99
C ASP A 488 -3.44 5.54 3.25
N PHE A 489 -4.61 5.68 3.90
CA PHE A 489 -5.24 6.95 4.26
C PHE A 489 -4.75 7.53 5.61
N GLY A 490 -3.66 7.00 6.17
CA GLY A 490 -3.17 7.38 7.51
C GLY A 490 -2.68 8.82 7.66
N LEU A 491 -2.49 9.56 6.56
CA LEU A 491 -2.20 11.00 6.57
C LEU A 491 -3.33 11.86 6.00
N SER A 492 -4.45 11.25 5.62
CA SER A 492 -5.51 11.95 4.92
C SER A 492 -6.14 13.05 5.78
N LYS A 493 -6.57 14.11 5.11
CA LYS A 493 -7.16 15.29 5.73
C LYS A 493 -8.63 15.38 5.34
N ILE A 494 -9.47 15.57 6.35
CA ILE A 494 -10.89 15.87 6.17
C ILE A 494 -11.01 17.38 6.04
N MET A 495 -11.66 17.84 4.98
CA MET A 495 -12.02 19.24 4.74
C MET A 495 -13.45 19.44 5.25
N ASP A 496 -13.61 19.61 6.56
CA ASP A 496 -14.88 20.00 7.16
C ASP A 496 -15.09 21.52 7.09
N ASP A 497 -16.35 21.95 7.09
CA ASP A 497 -16.74 23.36 6.94
C ASP A 497 -16.12 24.26 8.01
N ASP A 498 -15.80 23.72 9.19
CA ASP A 498 -15.17 24.44 10.31
C ASP A 498 -13.67 24.74 10.08
N ASN A 499 -12.95 23.90 9.33
CA ASN A 499 -11.50 24.07 9.10
C ASN A 499 -11.16 24.54 7.67
N TYR A 500 -12.13 24.54 6.75
CA TYR A 500 -11.90 24.89 5.35
C TYR A 500 -12.38 26.32 5.07
N GLY A 501 -11.45 27.28 5.15
CA GLY A 501 -11.70 28.68 4.77
C GLY A 501 -11.57 28.91 3.26
N VAL A 502 -11.76 30.16 2.84
CA VAL A 502 -11.64 30.61 1.43
C VAL A 502 -10.28 30.22 0.82
N ASP A 503 -9.22 30.19 1.64
CA ASP A 503 -7.84 29.91 1.22
C ASP A 503 -7.38 28.45 1.44
N GLY A 504 -8.28 27.57 1.89
CA GLY A 504 -8.01 26.17 2.23
C GLY A 504 -7.91 25.89 3.74
N MET A 505 -7.36 24.73 4.11
CA MET A 505 -7.24 24.28 5.50
C MET A 505 -5.79 24.35 6.03
N ASP A 506 -5.62 24.48 7.34
CA ASP A 506 -4.29 24.46 7.97
C ASP A 506 -3.62 23.09 7.89
N LEU A 507 -2.35 23.08 7.50
CA LEU A 507 -1.53 21.88 7.57
C LEU A 507 -1.16 21.55 9.02
N THR A 508 -1.96 20.68 9.63
CA THR A 508 -1.85 20.29 11.04
C THR A 508 -0.62 19.42 11.39
N SER A 509 0.06 18.87 10.39
CA SER A 509 1.18 17.92 10.58
C SER A 509 2.31 18.20 9.59
N GLN A 510 2.80 19.44 9.59
CA GLN A 510 3.90 19.83 8.72
C GLN A 510 5.14 18.97 8.98
N GLY A 511 5.82 18.54 7.92
CA GLY A 511 6.95 17.62 8.00
C GLY A 511 6.58 16.13 7.90
N ALA A 512 5.29 15.79 7.92
CA ALA A 512 4.82 14.43 7.60
C ALA A 512 4.61 14.25 6.08
N GLY A 513 4.75 13.01 5.61
CA GLY A 513 4.55 12.60 4.21
C GLY A 513 5.86 12.28 3.50
N THR A 514 5.76 11.95 2.22
CA THR A 514 6.89 11.56 1.38
C THR A 514 7.32 12.73 0.49
N TYR A 515 8.39 13.43 0.84
CA TYR A 515 8.67 14.82 0.38
C TYR A 515 8.75 15.02 -1.13
N TRP A 516 9.21 14.02 -1.88
CA TRP A 516 9.26 14.12 -3.35
C TRP A 516 7.89 14.32 -4.01
N TYR A 517 6.81 13.89 -3.36
CA TYR A 517 5.44 13.97 -3.88
C TYR A 517 4.62 15.07 -3.22
N LEU A 518 5.21 15.86 -2.31
CA LEU A 518 4.56 17.00 -1.68
C LEU A 518 4.89 18.29 -2.45
N PRO A 519 3.95 19.23 -2.54
CA PRO A 519 4.14 20.49 -3.26
C PRO A 519 4.88 21.55 -2.41
N PRO A 520 5.38 22.64 -3.04
CA PRO A 520 6.16 23.68 -2.36
C PRO A 520 5.49 24.31 -1.15
N GLU A 521 4.17 24.54 -1.20
CA GLU A 521 3.43 25.17 -0.10
C GLU A 521 3.52 24.39 1.22
N CYS A 522 3.69 23.05 1.18
CA CYS A 522 3.83 22.24 2.39
C CYS A 522 5.15 22.49 3.15
N PHE A 523 6.15 23.10 2.48
CA PHE A 523 7.49 23.33 3.04
C PHE A 523 7.69 24.78 3.53
N VAL A 524 6.73 25.67 3.33
CA VAL A 524 6.82 27.05 3.80
C VAL A 524 6.78 27.08 5.32
N VAL A 525 7.79 27.68 5.95
CA VAL A 525 7.87 27.83 7.39
C VAL A 525 7.61 29.29 7.74
N GLY A 526 6.55 29.54 8.51
CA GLY A 526 6.14 30.88 8.90
C GLY A 526 5.53 30.90 10.30
N LYS A 527 5.05 32.08 10.73
CA LYS A 527 4.29 32.24 11.98
C LYS A 527 2.98 31.47 11.95
N GLU A 528 2.36 31.40 10.78
CA GLU A 528 1.13 30.64 10.54
C GLU A 528 1.43 29.36 9.76
N PRO A 529 0.68 28.27 10.01
CA PRO A 529 0.83 27.03 9.27
C PRO A 529 0.42 27.21 7.79
N PRO A 530 0.99 26.41 6.87
CA PRO A 530 0.61 26.46 5.48
C PRO A 530 -0.86 26.10 5.25
N LYS A 531 -1.53 26.85 4.36
CA LYS A 531 -2.87 26.52 3.87
C LYS A 531 -2.81 25.56 2.68
N ILE A 532 -3.45 24.40 2.79
CA ILE A 532 -3.50 23.35 1.77
C ILE A 532 -4.92 23.06 1.29
N SER A 533 -5.03 22.46 0.10
CA SER A 533 -6.29 22.00 -0.50
C SER A 533 -6.07 20.72 -1.32
N ASN A 534 -7.10 20.25 -2.03
CA ASN A 534 -7.00 19.08 -2.93
C ASN A 534 -5.91 19.20 -4.01
N LYS A 535 -5.37 20.41 -4.24
CA LYS A 535 -4.24 20.69 -5.14
C LYS A 535 -2.91 20.05 -4.70
N VAL A 536 -2.83 19.59 -3.44
CA VAL A 536 -1.69 18.79 -2.96
C VAL A 536 -1.64 17.44 -3.69
N ASP A 537 -2.78 16.75 -3.81
CA ASP A 537 -2.84 15.46 -4.48
C ASP A 537 -2.59 15.59 -6.00
N VAL A 538 -2.98 16.72 -6.60
CA VAL A 538 -2.70 17.05 -8.01
C VAL A 538 -1.19 17.12 -8.29
N TRP A 539 -0.42 17.75 -7.39
CA TRP A 539 1.04 17.76 -7.49
C TRP A 539 1.61 16.34 -7.42
N SER A 540 1.15 15.53 -6.45
CA SER A 540 1.58 14.14 -6.33
C SER A 540 1.31 13.34 -7.61
N VAL A 541 0.15 13.52 -8.26
CA VAL A 541 -0.17 12.91 -9.57
C VAL A 541 0.83 13.33 -10.64
N GLY A 542 1.18 14.62 -10.71
CA GLY A 542 2.19 15.12 -11.65
C GLY A 542 3.57 14.47 -11.47
N VAL A 543 4.00 14.33 -10.22
CA VAL A 543 5.28 13.66 -9.87
C VAL A 543 5.24 12.18 -10.24
N ILE A 544 4.16 11.47 -9.89
CA ILE A 544 3.97 10.04 -10.20
C ILE A 544 3.98 9.83 -11.72
N PHE A 545 3.26 10.67 -12.47
CA PHE A 545 3.19 10.54 -13.91
C PHE A 545 4.55 10.78 -14.57
N PHE A 546 5.28 11.83 -14.15
CA PHE A 546 6.66 12.06 -14.59
C PHE A 546 7.56 10.85 -14.29
N GLN A 547 7.46 10.29 -13.08
CA GLN A 547 8.28 9.15 -12.69
C GLN A 547 7.97 7.90 -13.51
N CYS A 548 6.71 7.66 -13.87
CA CYS A 548 6.34 6.56 -14.74
C CYS A 548 6.97 6.67 -16.13
N LEU A 549 7.03 7.89 -16.70
CA LEU A 549 7.59 8.13 -18.04
C LEU A 549 9.12 8.09 -18.07
N TYR A 550 9.77 8.64 -17.04
CA TYR A 550 11.22 8.90 -17.06
C TYR A 550 12.03 8.02 -16.12
N GLY A 551 11.37 7.19 -15.29
CA GLY A 551 12.01 6.33 -14.29
C GLY A 551 12.76 7.09 -13.20
N ARG A 552 12.55 8.41 -13.10
CA ARG A 552 13.19 9.29 -12.13
C ARG A 552 12.21 10.33 -11.63
N LYS A 553 12.48 10.87 -10.44
CA LYS A 553 11.64 11.91 -9.83
C LYS A 553 12.03 13.27 -10.45
N PRO A 554 11.07 14.18 -10.72
CA PRO A 554 11.36 15.47 -11.34
C PRO A 554 12.24 16.36 -10.45
N PHE A 555 12.10 16.22 -9.13
CA PHE A 555 12.85 16.97 -8.13
C PHE A 555 13.49 16.00 -7.13
N GLY A 556 14.71 16.32 -6.66
CA GLY A 556 15.40 15.58 -5.60
C GLY A 556 15.63 14.08 -5.85
N HIS A 557 15.75 13.61 -7.10
CA HIS A 557 15.74 12.17 -7.43
C HIS A 557 16.68 11.30 -6.58
N ASN A 558 17.92 11.78 -6.34
CA ASN A 558 18.99 11.12 -5.61
C ASN A 558 19.27 11.73 -4.23
N GLN A 559 18.39 12.59 -3.75
CA GLN A 559 18.50 13.25 -2.44
C GLN A 559 17.73 12.45 -1.40
N SER A 560 18.19 12.42 -0.15
CA SER A 560 17.38 11.95 0.97
C SER A 560 16.28 12.97 1.31
N GLN A 561 15.30 12.59 2.13
CA GLN A 561 14.31 13.55 2.66
C GLN A 561 14.97 14.65 3.50
N GLN A 562 16.07 14.33 4.21
CA GLN A 562 16.84 15.30 4.97
C GLN A 562 17.51 16.33 4.05
N ASP A 563 18.13 15.86 2.96
CA ASP A 563 18.76 16.75 1.97
C ASP A 563 17.72 17.64 1.29
N ILE A 564 16.53 17.12 0.97
CA ILE A 564 15.44 17.92 0.40
C ILE A 564 15.08 19.10 1.30
N LEU A 565 14.98 18.87 2.61
CA LEU A 565 14.68 19.93 3.58
C LEU A 565 15.84 20.92 3.69
N GLN A 566 17.07 20.42 3.85
CA GLN A 566 18.24 21.25 4.06
C GLN A 566 18.54 22.13 2.84
N GLU A 567 18.39 21.59 1.63
CA GLU A 567 18.64 22.30 0.39
C GLU A 567 17.44 23.10 -0.12
N ASN A 568 16.29 22.98 0.55
CA ASN A 568 15.02 23.57 0.12
C ASN A 568 14.65 23.18 -1.33
N THR A 569 14.92 21.93 -1.72
CA THR A 569 14.81 21.48 -3.11
C THR A 569 13.42 21.71 -3.69
N ILE A 570 12.36 21.37 -2.93
CA ILE A 570 10.98 21.54 -3.41
C ILE A 570 10.58 23.02 -3.46
N LEU A 571 11.06 23.86 -2.55
CA LEU A 571 10.83 25.31 -2.62
C LEU A 571 11.54 25.98 -3.81
N LYS A 572 12.54 25.32 -4.40
CA LYS A 572 13.23 25.77 -5.62
C LYS A 572 12.66 25.15 -6.91
N ALA A 573 11.67 24.26 -6.80
CA ALA A 573 11.07 23.53 -7.91
C ALA A 573 10.11 24.39 -8.77
N THR A 574 10.61 25.51 -9.29
CA THR A 574 9.82 26.52 -10.01
C THR A 574 9.43 26.09 -11.42
N ASP A 575 10.21 25.23 -12.07
CA ASP A 575 9.90 24.65 -13.38
C ASP A 575 10.39 23.20 -13.48
N VAL A 576 9.67 22.39 -14.26
CA VAL A 576 9.97 20.97 -14.48
C VAL A 576 10.74 20.76 -15.78
N GLN A 577 11.89 20.07 -15.68
CA GLN A 577 12.74 19.77 -16.83
C GLN A 577 12.52 18.35 -17.35
N PHE A 578 12.32 18.24 -18.66
CA PHE A 578 12.05 16.96 -19.34
C PHE A 578 13.31 16.43 -20.03
N PRO A 579 13.73 15.19 -19.76
CA PRO A 579 14.76 14.51 -20.56
C PRO A 579 14.41 14.45 -22.04
N VAL A 580 15.45 14.42 -22.89
CA VAL A 580 15.29 14.20 -24.34
C VAL A 580 14.81 12.77 -24.63
N LYS A 581 15.21 11.80 -23.80
CA LYS A 581 14.83 10.39 -23.92
C LYS A 581 14.37 9.81 -22.57
N PRO A 582 13.33 8.94 -22.54
CA PRO A 582 12.44 8.63 -23.65
C PRO A 582 11.61 9.86 -24.10
N VAL A 583 11.14 9.84 -25.35
CA VAL A 583 10.31 10.94 -25.89
C VAL A 583 8.88 10.78 -25.36
N ALA A 584 8.39 11.78 -24.64
CA ALA A 584 6.98 11.92 -24.28
C ALA A 584 6.32 12.99 -25.16
N SER A 585 5.02 12.85 -25.39
CA SER A 585 4.21 13.80 -26.17
C SER A 585 4.22 15.20 -25.56
N ASN A 586 3.96 16.22 -26.39
CA ASN A 586 3.86 17.59 -25.90
C ASN A 586 2.65 17.77 -24.98
N GLU A 587 1.60 17.01 -25.25
CA GLU A 587 0.37 16.94 -24.48
C GLU A 587 0.63 16.37 -23.08
N ALA A 588 1.41 15.28 -22.98
CA ALA A 588 1.82 14.71 -21.69
C ALA A 588 2.68 15.69 -20.88
N LYS A 589 3.65 16.35 -21.54
CA LYS A 589 4.49 17.38 -20.89
C LYS A 589 3.64 18.58 -20.41
N ALA A 590 2.68 19.02 -21.22
CA ALA A 590 1.78 20.11 -20.87
C ALA A 590 0.88 19.73 -19.68
N PHE A 591 0.36 18.49 -19.66
CA PHE A 591 -0.38 17.95 -18.52
C PHE A 591 0.47 17.93 -17.24
N ILE A 592 1.71 17.42 -17.31
CA ILE A 592 2.64 17.44 -16.16
C ILE A 592 2.89 18.86 -15.66
N ARG A 593 3.09 19.85 -16.55
CA ARG A 593 3.27 21.25 -16.14
C ARG A 593 2.06 21.82 -15.42
N ARG A 594 0.82 21.48 -15.83
CA ARG A 594 -0.40 21.90 -15.13
C ARG A 594 -0.51 21.29 -13.73
N CYS A 595 -0.10 20.03 -13.57
CA CYS A 595 -0.02 19.39 -12.26
C CYS A 595 1.08 19.98 -11.38
N LEU A 596 2.25 20.29 -11.96
CA LEU A 596 3.45 20.76 -11.27
C LEU A 596 3.62 22.29 -11.30
N ALA A 597 2.52 23.04 -11.43
CA ALA A 597 2.58 24.49 -11.29
C ALA A 597 3.04 24.84 -9.87
N TYR A 598 4.12 25.63 -9.78
CA TYR A 598 4.77 25.98 -8.51
C TYR A 598 3.81 26.70 -7.55
N ARG A 599 3.14 27.75 -8.06
CA ARG A 599 2.11 28.46 -7.32
C ARG A 599 0.83 27.64 -7.30
N LYS A 600 0.27 27.39 -6.11
CA LYS A 600 -0.96 26.61 -5.96
C LYS A 600 -2.17 27.29 -6.61
N GLU A 601 -2.15 28.61 -6.78
CA GLU A 601 -3.22 29.35 -7.47
C GLU A 601 -3.30 28.98 -8.96
N ASP A 602 -2.14 28.80 -9.59
CA ASP A 602 -2.01 28.45 -11.02
C ASP A 602 -2.18 26.93 -11.27
N ARG A 603 -2.04 26.12 -10.21
CA ARG A 603 -2.17 24.67 -10.28
C ARG A 603 -3.63 24.26 -10.40
N PHE A 604 -3.89 23.25 -11.23
CA PHE A 604 -5.23 22.68 -11.33
C PHE A 604 -5.67 22.09 -9.99
N ASP A 605 -6.97 22.22 -9.69
CA ASP A 605 -7.61 21.39 -8.68
C ASP A 605 -8.00 20.01 -9.24
N VAL A 606 -8.51 19.14 -8.38
CA VAL A 606 -8.89 17.77 -8.75
C VAL A 606 -10.01 17.73 -9.80
N HIS A 607 -10.95 18.69 -9.78
CA HIS A 607 -12.07 18.73 -10.73
C HIS A 607 -11.61 19.19 -12.12
N GLN A 608 -10.77 20.21 -12.17
CA GLN A 608 -10.11 20.68 -13.39
C GLN A 608 -9.23 19.58 -13.98
N LEU A 609 -8.44 18.89 -13.15
CA LEU A 609 -7.61 17.77 -13.57
C LEU A 609 -8.45 16.61 -14.15
N GLY A 610 -9.58 16.30 -13.52
CA GLY A 610 -10.52 15.28 -13.98
C GLY A 610 -11.21 15.58 -15.31
N SER A 611 -11.23 16.85 -15.72
CA SER A 611 -11.79 17.32 -16.99
C SER A 611 -10.71 17.65 -18.03
N ASP A 612 -9.44 17.38 -17.73
CA ASP A 612 -8.33 17.72 -18.61
C ASP A 612 -8.39 16.92 -19.91
N SER A 613 -8.29 17.64 -21.04
CA SER A 613 -8.30 17.07 -22.40
C SER A 613 -7.31 15.91 -22.60
N TYR A 614 -6.18 15.90 -21.89
CA TYR A 614 -5.19 14.83 -21.99
C TYR A 614 -5.75 13.50 -21.47
N LEU A 615 -6.63 13.52 -20.46
CA LEU A 615 -7.21 12.31 -19.85
C LEU A 615 -8.50 11.86 -20.52
N LEU A 616 -9.18 12.73 -21.26
CA LEU A 616 -10.40 12.37 -21.98
C LEU A 616 -10.13 11.33 -23.08
N PRO A 617 -11.03 10.34 -23.29
CA PRO A 617 -10.92 9.45 -24.44
C PRO A 617 -10.85 10.27 -25.73
N HIS A 618 -10.01 9.85 -26.68
CA HIS A 618 -10.03 10.46 -28.01
C HIS A 618 -11.41 10.19 -28.62
N MET A 619 -12.29 11.17 -28.60
CA MET A 619 -13.54 11.11 -29.33
C MET A 619 -13.17 10.93 -30.81
N ARG A 620 -13.44 9.74 -31.37
CA ARG A 620 -13.33 9.54 -32.81
C ARG A 620 -14.22 10.60 -33.44
N ARG A 621 -13.63 11.59 -34.11
CA ARG A 621 -14.38 12.42 -35.05
C ARG A 621 -14.97 11.44 -36.04
N SER A 622 -16.28 11.23 -36.00
CA SER A 622 -17.01 10.59 -37.07
C SER A 622 -16.75 11.44 -38.30
N SER A 623 -15.85 10.97 -39.16
CA SER A 623 -15.65 11.50 -40.50
C SER A 623 -16.91 11.21 -41.31
N SER A 624 -17.95 12.02 -41.09
CA SER A 624 -19.07 12.19 -42.00
C SER A 624 -18.63 13.12 -43.13
N SER A 625 -17.56 12.72 -43.83
CA SER A 625 -17.24 13.26 -45.15
C SER A 625 -17.92 12.35 -46.18
N GLY A 626 -19.25 12.34 -46.16
CA GLY A 626 -20.04 11.80 -47.25
C GLY A 626 -19.96 12.77 -48.42
N ASN A 627 -19.30 12.35 -49.49
CA ASN A 627 -19.41 12.98 -50.80
C ASN A 627 -20.89 13.14 -51.17
N LEU A 628 -21.38 14.39 -51.16
CA LEU A 628 -22.63 14.75 -51.81
C LEU A 628 -22.41 14.71 -53.32
N GLN A 629 -22.58 13.54 -53.92
CA GLN A 629 -22.83 13.41 -55.35
C GLN A 629 -24.35 13.41 -55.54
N MET A 630 -24.83 14.50 -56.12
CA MET A 630 -26.22 14.68 -56.57
C MET A 630 -26.66 13.49 -57.44
N SER A 631 -27.66 12.75 -56.98
CA SER A 631 -28.54 12.00 -57.87
C SER A 631 -29.97 12.10 -57.34
N ALA A 632 -30.86 12.51 -58.24
CA ALA A 632 -32.26 12.77 -57.98
C ALA A 632 -33.10 11.49 -57.97
N ALA A 633 -34.28 11.62 -57.35
CA ALA A 633 -35.47 10.77 -57.41
C ALA A 633 -35.67 9.75 -56.26
N GLY A 634 -36.78 9.90 -55.54
CA GLY A 634 -37.40 8.83 -54.75
C GLY A 634 -37.92 9.25 -53.37
N SER A 635 -39.13 9.80 -53.33
CA SER A 635 -39.93 10.11 -52.14
C SER A 635 -40.40 8.86 -51.36
N GLY A 636 -40.24 8.84 -50.03
CA GLY A 636 -40.88 7.88 -49.12
C GLY A 636 -40.58 8.19 -47.64
N PRO A 637 -41.56 8.16 -46.71
CA PRO A 637 -41.42 8.78 -45.39
C PRO A 637 -40.78 7.88 -44.32
N ALA A 638 -40.32 8.57 -43.27
CA ALA A 638 -39.58 8.08 -42.12
C ALA A 638 -40.28 6.99 -41.30
N SER A 639 -39.49 6.05 -40.79
CA SER A 639 -39.83 5.22 -39.63
C SER A 639 -38.71 5.28 -38.59
N SER A 640 -39.11 5.73 -37.41
CA SER A 640 -38.42 5.71 -36.12
C SER A 640 -37.93 4.33 -35.71
N SER A 641 -36.71 4.25 -35.16
CA SER A 641 -36.32 3.14 -34.28
C SER A 641 -35.39 3.62 -33.18
N ILE A 642 -35.96 3.60 -31.98
CA ILE A 642 -35.39 3.69 -30.65
C ILE A 642 -34.33 2.58 -30.47
N ILE A 643 -33.17 2.91 -29.91
CA ILE A 643 -32.25 1.94 -29.31
C ILE A 643 -32.15 2.27 -27.82
N SER A 644 -32.70 1.36 -27.02
CA SER A 644 -32.60 1.29 -25.57
C SER A 644 -31.24 0.73 -25.13
N TYR A 645 -30.83 1.19 -23.94
CA TYR A 645 -29.59 0.96 -23.18
C TYR A 645 -29.00 -0.46 -23.20
#